data_AF-A0A7X8ETQ5-F1
#
_entry.id   AF-A0A7X8ETQ5-F1
#
_cell.length_a   1.000
_cell.length_b   1.000
_cell.length_c   1.000
_cell.angle_alpha   90.00
_cell.angle_beta   90.00
_cell.angle_gamma   90.00
#
_symmetry.space_group_name_H-M   'P 1'
#
loop_
_entity.id
_entity.type
_entity.pdbx_description
1 polymer ?
#
loop_
_entity_poly.entity_id
_entity_poly.type
_entity_poly.pdbx_seq_one_letter_code
_entity_poly.pdbx_strand_id
1 'polypeptide(L)'
;MKKCIAVCAAIIMSTTSTAWGMESQWSINGVMKAQNANTSVNRNPYNIAKVQGVGEGNTIKLLSADGEIQIPLSAPLYQLSSAYYDTLCQKDGVWGIERRIGIMKFDGSEDWKLVESPAYRNNNTTIFQCSSKKDALLWDGVSTHFDVFHKSEQRKNRYDGISFGQDLSQIYMRIMNVRQVKTVEQLKQYLKAQYDAGNPVTFYYILSDKKWEPFDETIQQKLNSANWESIGFFDKNIEKLSKKSSIVESDIFGKKEMKNDVMRKFLSSVVGVRIYGSEASEEFYVEGIYPKTGSMEIVIKSTKGEALYGDISFEGYSYLSSKPIDILLQPKVEAKHFIRMQLDLSKIEVPQEPVGGFTEKDTKIPSRYNVKEELVVPESIPEVEGMELSYYWQNAVLYGDSKMDAQSWKDAAEKIKWISVKKDAGEGKEKKVLLLGDSLVNQDKYPQYLAELFSKDKLNVKLLGTRGEEFAKHEGRGGWSAYDYCNVTSKYGFTNPFLKNGKFDFAYYMKQNDWDNVDTVVIQLGINDLNLVGHNSHEEIFGYYNDIIESIHKYDKNIQILLNEPPLLFEQETTQYAKDTRLAFIKDMQKQYGNREAEGIFLVPLYLTVDSAMGYQWAEQDINELSQNHKLIVTDTTHPNNKGYQSIANMTYAYIKYVVSLDK
;
A
#
# COMPACT_ATOMS: atom_id res chain seq x y z
N MET A 1 -23.16 -60.97 19.08
CA MET A 1 -21.68 -60.97 19.21
C MET A 1 -21.12 -59.68 18.60
N LYS A 2 -20.29 -58.96 19.37
CA LYS A 2 -19.47 -57.76 19.05
C LYS A 2 -20.25 -56.47 18.71
N LYS A 3 -20.70 -55.73 19.73
CA LYS A 3 -20.07 -54.56 20.42
C LYS A 3 -20.10 -53.25 19.62
N CYS A 4 -21.20 -52.52 19.79
CA CYS A 4 -21.33 -51.07 19.64
C CYS A 4 -20.62 -50.34 20.79
N ILE A 5 -20.02 -49.18 20.51
CA ILE A 5 -19.88 -48.08 21.49
C ILE A 5 -20.09 -46.75 20.74
N ALA A 6 -21.26 -46.16 20.97
CA ALA A 6 -21.48 -44.72 20.94
C ALA A 6 -21.29 -44.22 22.38
N VAL A 7 -20.67 -43.06 22.58
CA VAL A 7 -20.71 -42.36 23.88
C VAL A 7 -21.02 -40.89 23.65
N CYS A 8 -22.17 -40.51 24.19
CA CYS A 8 -22.65 -39.16 24.38
C CYS A 8 -21.91 -38.44 25.52
N ALA A 9 -21.96 -37.11 25.46
CA ALA A 9 -21.55 -36.17 26.49
C ALA A 9 -22.32 -36.33 27.82
N ALA A 10 -21.63 -36.08 28.94
CA ALA A 10 -22.16 -35.34 30.10
C ALA A 10 -21.03 -34.88 31.04
N ILE A 11 -21.20 -33.68 31.58
CA ILE A 11 -20.31 -32.83 32.38
C ILE A 11 -20.27 -33.26 33.85
N ILE A 12 -19.09 -33.23 34.50
CA ILE A 12 -18.91 -32.80 35.91
C ILE A 12 -17.59 -32.02 36.04
N MET A 13 -17.66 -30.81 36.61
CA MET A 13 -16.55 -29.89 36.88
C MET A 13 -15.69 -30.33 38.06
N SER A 14 -14.38 -30.08 38.00
CA SER A 14 -13.57 -29.73 39.16
C SER A 14 -12.54 -28.68 38.79
N THR A 15 -12.63 -27.55 39.47
CA THR A 15 -11.78 -26.36 39.44
C THR A 15 -10.29 -26.67 39.70
N THR A 16 -9.37 -26.12 38.91
CA THR A 16 -8.39 -25.08 39.31
C THR A 16 -7.26 -24.94 38.27
N SER A 17 -7.00 -23.67 37.92
CA SER A 17 -5.84 -23.11 37.22
C SER A 17 -5.35 -23.80 35.95
N THR A 18 -5.90 -23.37 34.80
CA THR A 18 -5.11 -23.25 33.57
C THR A 18 -4.06 -22.16 33.77
N ALA A 19 -2.87 -22.52 34.26
CA ALA A 19 -1.69 -21.72 34.01
C ALA A 19 -1.24 -22.01 32.57
N TRP A 20 -1.88 -21.36 31.60
CA TRP A 20 -1.21 -21.11 30.32
C TRP A 20 -0.05 -20.17 30.66
N GLY A 21 1.17 -20.72 30.70
CA GLY A 21 2.38 -19.93 30.87
C GLY A 21 2.42 -18.84 29.79
N MET A 22 2.44 -17.59 30.24
CA MET A 22 2.67 -16.43 29.40
C MET A 22 4.10 -16.50 28.85
N GLU A 23 4.31 -17.04 27.65
CA GLU A 23 5.55 -16.78 26.90
C GLU A 23 5.43 -15.40 26.22
N SER A 24 5.67 -14.35 26.99
CA SER A 24 5.97 -13.03 26.46
C SER A 24 7.40 -12.66 26.82
N GLN A 25 8.35 -13.10 25.98
CA GLN A 25 9.77 -12.78 26.13
C GLN A 25 10.28 -12.07 24.88
N TRP A 26 11.24 -11.17 25.07
CA TRP A 26 11.84 -10.34 24.03
C TRP A 26 12.36 -11.18 22.85
N SER A 27 12.21 -10.67 21.62
CA SER A 27 12.79 -11.31 20.44
C SER A 27 13.40 -10.31 19.45
N ILE A 28 14.44 -10.77 18.74
CA ILE A 28 15.04 -10.08 17.59
C ILE A 28 14.80 -10.94 16.36
N ASN A 29 14.04 -10.39 15.42
CA ASN A 29 13.74 -11.07 14.16
C ASN A 29 14.82 -10.78 13.13
N GLY A 30 15.11 -11.77 12.29
CA GLY A 30 15.94 -11.59 11.12
C GLY A 30 15.31 -10.68 10.07
N VAL A 31 16.14 -10.23 9.13
CA VAL A 31 15.71 -9.51 7.91
C VAL A 31 16.46 -10.08 6.71
N MET A 32 15.99 -9.81 5.50
CA MET A 32 16.81 -10.04 4.31
C MET A 32 16.79 -8.82 3.39
N LYS A 33 17.96 -8.26 3.17
CA LYS A 33 18.21 -7.21 2.17
C LYS A 33 19.15 -7.79 1.15
N ALA A 34 18.75 -7.80 -0.12
CA ALA A 34 19.61 -8.35 -1.13
C ALA A 34 19.58 -7.55 -2.42
N GLN A 35 20.78 -7.27 -2.91
CA GLN A 35 21.05 -6.22 -3.88
C GLN A 35 22.02 -6.72 -4.94
N ASN A 36 21.68 -6.53 -6.20
CA ASN A 36 22.54 -6.87 -7.33
C ASN A 36 23.62 -5.78 -7.52
N ALA A 37 24.80 -6.15 -8.04
CA ALA A 37 25.84 -5.18 -8.37
C ALA A 37 25.40 -4.23 -9.50
N ASN A 38 24.60 -4.74 -10.45
CA ASN A 38 23.91 -3.97 -11.47
C ASN A 38 22.43 -4.36 -11.47
N THR A 39 21.54 -3.41 -11.18
CA THR A 39 20.08 -3.62 -11.09
C THR A 39 19.41 -3.75 -12.46
N SER A 40 20.06 -3.33 -13.55
CA SER A 40 19.54 -3.49 -14.92
C SER A 40 19.78 -4.89 -15.49
N VAL A 41 20.44 -5.77 -14.74
CA VAL A 41 20.75 -7.14 -15.15
C VAL A 41 20.24 -8.11 -14.09
N ASN A 42 19.69 -9.22 -14.56
CA ASN A 42 19.22 -10.30 -13.70
C ASN A 42 20.37 -10.99 -12.94
N ARG A 43 20.07 -11.80 -11.91
CA ARG A 43 21.15 -12.47 -11.15
C ARG A 43 21.76 -13.57 -11.98
N ASN A 44 23.08 -13.50 -12.08
CA ASN A 44 23.85 -14.47 -12.83
C ASN A 44 25.27 -14.58 -12.23
N PRO A 45 26.04 -15.60 -12.63
CA PRO A 45 27.43 -15.81 -12.17
C PRO A 45 28.38 -14.59 -12.22
N TYR A 46 28.04 -13.55 -12.98
CA TYR A 46 28.85 -12.34 -13.18
C TYR A 46 28.18 -11.07 -12.61
N ASN A 47 26.93 -11.16 -12.17
CA ASN A 47 26.18 -10.10 -11.47
C ASN A 47 25.66 -10.66 -10.14
N ILE A 48 26.61 -10.95 -9.25
CA ILE A 48 26.36 -11.63 -7.98
C ILE A 48 25.63 -10.66 -7.05
N ALA A 49 24.57 -11.13 -6.43
CA ALA A 49 23.84 -10.37 -5.42
C ALA A 49 24.51 -10.47 -4.06
N LYS A 50 24.61 -9.32 -3.39
CA LYS A 50 24.96 -9.24 -1.98
C LYS A 50 23.70 -9.49 -1.15
N VAL A 51 23.74 -10.40 -0.19
CA VAL A 51 22.64 -10.70 0.73
C VAL A 51 23.07 -10.34 2.15
N GLN A 52 22.22 -9.61 2.87
CA GLN A 52 22.46 -9.14 4.23
C GLN A 52 21.28 -9.46 5.15
N GLY A 53 21.54 -9.75 6.41
CA GLY A 53 20.56 -9.95 7.48
C GLY A 53 20.93 -9.18 8.75
N VAL A 54 20.36 -9.59 9.89
CA VAL A 54 20.72 -9.05 11.21
C VAL A 54 21.91 -9.81 11.77
N GLY A 55 22.89 -9.11 12.32
CA GLY A 55 24.12 -9.68 12.86
C GLY A 55 25.14 -10.02 11.78
N GLU A 56 25.31 -9.12 10.80
CA GLU A 56 26.35 -9.25 9.78
C GLU A 56 27.73 -9.42 10.42
N GLY A 57 28.56 -10.31 9.87
CA GLY A 57 29.80 -10.73 10.53
C GLY A 57 29.57 -11.76 11.65
N ASN A 58 28.41 -12.41 11.66
CA ASN A 58 28.04 -13.50 12.57
C ASN A 58 28.02 -13.11 14.05
N THR A 59 27.73 -11.85 14.36
CA THR A 59 27.66 -11.35 15.73
C THR A 59 26.57 -10.30 15.86
N ILE A 60 25.74 -10.37 16.90
CA ILE A 60 24.87 -9.27 17.33
C ILE A 60 25.50 -8.61 18.55
N LYS A 61 25.62 -7.28 18.53
CA LYS A 61 26.09 -6.51 19.67
C LYS A 61 24.91 -5.86 20.38
N LEU A 62 24.71 -6.23 21.63
CA LEU A 62 23.76 -5.59 22.54
C LEU A 62 24.52 -4.73 23.55
N LEU A 63 23.90 -3.66 24.02
CA LEU A 63 24.41 -2.78 25.05
C LEU A 63 23.51 -2.85 26.27
N SER A 64 24.01 -3.37 27.39
CA SER A 64 23.34 -3.27 28.68
C SER A 64 23.95 -2.16 29.54
N ALA A 65 23.31 -1.86 30.67
CA ALA A 65 23.87 -0.96 31.68
C ALA A 65 25.23 -1.45 32.23
N ASP A 66 25.49 -2.76 32.15
CA ASP A 66 26.72 -3.40 32.63
C ASP A 66 27.79 -3.54 31.52
N GLY A 67 27.51 -3.09 30.29
CA GLY A 67 28.44 -3.07 29.17
C GLY A 67 27.96 -3.81 27.90
N GLU A 68 28.88 -4.06 26.97
CA GLU A 68 28.58 -4.71 25.68
C GLU A 68 28.43 -6.24 25.83
N ILE A 69 27.33 -6.79 25.30
CA ILE A 69 27.08 -8.22 25.16
C ILE A 69 27.19 -8.57 23.68
N GLN A 70 28.23 -9.32 23.31
CA GLN A 70 28.41 -9.85 21.96
C GLN A 70 27.80 -11.24 21.88
N ILE A 71 26.76 -11.40 21.07
CA ILE A 71 26.05 -12.64 20.83
C ILE A 71 26.59 -13.26 19.55
N PRO A 72 27.27 -14.42 19.62
CA PRO A 72 27.74 -15.11 18.43
C PRO A 72 26.55 -15.74 17.68
N LEU A 73 26.60 -15.69 16.36
CA LEU A 73 25.63 -16.34 15.49
C LEU A 73 26.33 -17.40 14.61
N SER A 74 25.63 -18.49 14.31
CA SER A 74 26.07 -19.46 13.30
C SER A 74 26.02 -18.89 11.86
N ALA A 75 25.15 -17.91 11.64
CA ALA A 75 24.96 -17.09 10.45
C ALA A 75 24.10 -15.86 10.82
N PRO A 76 24.04 -14.79 10.02
CA PRO A 76 23.10 -13.70 10.26
C PRO A 76 21.65 -14.21 10.37
N LEU A 77 20.79 -13.47 11.04
CA LEU A 77 19.37 -13.80 11.13
C LEU A 77 18.68 -13.30 9.86
N TYR A 78 18.09 -14.24 9.12
CA TYR A 78 17.46 -13.95 7.83
C TYR A 78 15.95 -14.00 7.89
N GLN A 79 15.30 -13.34 6.92
CA GLN A 79 13.86 -13.38 6.72
C GLN A 79 13.54 -13.54 5.24
N LEU A 80 12.80 -14.59 4.87
CA LEU A 80 12.27 -14.74 3.50
C LEU A 80 10.84 -14.21 3.38
N SER A 81 10.05 -14.22 4.46
CA SER A 81 8.73 -13.58 4.49
C SER A 81 8.30 -13.21 5.91
N SER A 82 7.18 -12.49 6.06
CA SER A 82 6.58 -12.21 7.37
C SER A 82 6.22 -13.46 8.18
N ALA A 83 6.06 -14.61 7.51
CA ALA A 83 5.78 -15.90 8.14
C ALA A 83 7.05 -16.73 8.36
N TYR A 84 8.14 -16.50 7.64
CA TYR A 84 9.37 -17.31 7.69
C TYR A 84 10.60 -16.43 7.93
N TYR A 85 11.08 -16.44 9.17
CA TYR A 85 12.24 -15.68 9.63
C TYR A 85 12.95 -16.40 10.78
N ASP A 86 14.25 -16.19 10.87
CA ASP A 86 15.04 -16.57 12.04
C ASP A 86 14.73 -15.64 13.20
N THR A 87 14.74 -16.16 14.41
CA THR A 87 14.40 -15.39 15.60
C THR A 87 15.39 -15.69 16.71
N LEU A 88 16.03 -14.66 17.27
CA LEU A 88 16.64 -14.76 18.58
C LEU A 88 15.54 -14.60 19.63
N CYS A 89 15.33 -15.60 20.46
CA CYS A 89 14.31 -15.59 21.51
C CYS A 89 14.73 -16.46 22.69
N GLN A 90 13.88 -16.47 23.72
CA GLN A 90 13.97 -17.39 24.83
C GLN A 90 12.82 -18.42 24.71
N LYS A 91 13.14 -19.70 24.96
CA LYS A 91 12.19 -20.81 25.01
C LYS A 91 12.42 -21.61 26.27
N ASP A 92 11.38 -21.85 27.05
CA ASP A 92 11.49 -22.60 28.31
C ASP A 92 12.63 -22.07 29.23
N GLY A 93 12.86 -20.75 29.23
CA GLY A 93 13.92 -20.11 30.01
C GLY A 93 15.34 -20.16 29.41
N VAL A 94 15.53 -20.76 28.23
CA VAL A 94 16.82 -20.87 27.55
C VAL A 94 16.86 -19.91 26.36
N TRP A 95 17.86 -19.03 26.30
CA TRP A 95 18.06 -18.16 25.14
C TRP A 95 18.69 -18.92 23.96
N GLY A 96 18.30 -18.56 22.76
CA GLY A 96 18.86 -19.15 21.56
C GLY A 96 18.29 -18.54 20.30
N ILE A 97 18.59 -19.20 19.19
CA ILE A 97 18.08 -18.84 17.88
C ILE A 97 17.15 -19.94 17.40
N GLU A 98 15.91 -19.58 17.12
CA GLU A 98 15.00 -20.39 16.31
C GLU A 98 15.30 -20.09 14.83
N ARG A 99 15.99 -21.03 14.17
CA ARG A 99 16.26 -20.99 12.74
C ARG A 99 15.06 -21.50 11.96
N ARG A 100 14.67 -20.71 10.97
CA ARG A 100 13.64 -21.05 9.99
C ARG A 100 14.15 -20.91 8.56
N ILE A 101 15.26 -20.21 8.37
CA ILE A 101 15.94 -20.05 7.09
C ILE A 101 17.17 -20.96 7.03
N GLY A 102 17.17 -21.87 6.07
CA GLY A 102 18.30 -22.70 5.72
C GLY A 102 19.23 -22.00 4.73
N ILE A 103 20.52 -22.33 4.79
CA ILE A 103 21.54 -21.80 3.89
C ILE A 103 22.25 -22.96 3.22
N MET A 104 22.11 -23.07 1.91
CA MET A 104 22.80 -24.06 1.08
C MET A 104 23.92 -23.35 0.32
N LYS A 105 25.16 -23.79 0.56
CA LYS A 105 26.34 -23.31 -0.19
C LYS A 105 26.80 -24.44 -1.09
N PHE A 106 26.96 -24.14 -2.38
CA PHE A 106 27.44 -25.10 -3.34
C PHE A 106 28.95 -24.97 -3.51
N ASP A 107 29.65 -26.10 -3.46
CA ASP A 107 31.11 -26.16 -3.61
C ASP A 107 31.57 -27.11 -4.73
N GLY A 108 30.64 -27.75 -5.43
CA GLY A 108 30.90 -28.69 -6.52
C GLY A 108 31.06 -30.14 -6.06
N SER A 109 31.02 -30.43 -4.77
CA SER A 109 31.05 -31.80 -4.23
C SER A 109 29.74 -32.56 -4.46
N GLU A 110 28.67 -31.87 -4.85
CA GLU A 110 27.35 -32.48 -5.04
C GLU A 110 27.33 -33.48 -6.22
N ASP A 111 26.31 -34.33 -6.23
CA ASP A 111 26.12 -35.43 -7.19
C ASP A 111 25.56 -34.97 -8.55
N TRP A 112 26.13 -33.89 -9.08
CA TRP A 112 25.71 -33.25 -10.33
C TRP A 112 25.69 -34.19 -11.54
N LYS A 113 24.64 -34.06 -12.36
CA LYS A 113 24.43 -34.77 -13.63
C LYS A 113 23.86 -33.81 -14.66
N LEU A 114 24.09 -34.10 -15.95
CA LEU A 114 23.40 -33.40 -17.04
C LEU A 114 21.93 -33.84 -17.10
N VAL A 115 21.04 -32.89 -17.37
CA VAL A 115 19.62 -33.19 -17.63
C VAL A 115 19.45 -33.59 -19.09
N GLU A 116 19.13 -34.85 -19.34
CA GLU A 116 18.98 -35.40 -20.70
C GLU A 116 17.58 -35.17 -21.31
N SER A 117 16.62 -34.77 -20.48
CA SER A 117 15.21 -34.63 -20.86
C SER A 117 15.04 -33.62 -22.01
N PRO A 118 14.41 -34.03 -23.14
CA PRO A 118 14.15 -33.14 -24.27
C PRO A 118 13.38 -31.87 -23.90
N ALA A 119 12.55 -31.93 -22.86
CA ALA A 119 11.73 -30.80 -22.39
C ALA A 119 12.56 -29.61 -21.85
N TYR A 120 13.86 -29.80 -21.60
CA TYR A 120 14.77 -28.76 -21.11
C TYR A 120 15.81 -28.33 -22.15
N ARG A 121 15.79 -28.93 -23.35
CA ARG A 121 16.78 -28.70 -24.42
C ARG A 121 16.67 -27.28 -24.96
N ASN A 122 17.82 -26.60 -24.96
CA ASN A 122 18.01 -25.28 -25.53
C ASN A 122 19.45 -25.18 -26.02
N ASN A 123 19.68 -24.80 -27.28
CA ASN A 123 21.03 -24.74 -27.88
C ASN A 123 21.94 -23.69 -27.21
N ASN A 124 21.37 -22.76 -26.45
CA ASN A 124 22.07 -21.62 -25.85
C ASN A 124 22.33 -21.79 -24.35
N THR A 125 21.87 -22.87 -23.72
CA THR A 125 22.07 -23.11 -22.27
C THR A 125 22.34 -24.58 -22.00
N THR A 126 22.98 -24.87 -20.87
CA THR A 126 23.17 -26.21 -20.33
C THR A 126 22.46 -26.29 -18.99
N ILE A 127 21.79 -27.41 -18.70
CA ILE A 127 21.10 -27.61 -17.43
C ILE A 127 21.60 -28.87 -16.72
N PHE A 128 21.91 -28.68 -15.45
CA PHE A 128 22.46 -29.68 -14.54
C PHE A 128 21.45 -29.96 -13.44
N GLN A 129 21.52 -31.14 -12.85
CA GLN A 129 20.71 -31.50 -11.69
C GLN A 129 21.57 -32.19 -10.62
N CYS A 130 21.22 -31.99 -9.34
CA CYS A 130 21.78 -32.72 -8.22
C CYS A 130 20.68 -33.05 -7.20
N SER A 131 20.99 -33.95 -6.28
CA SER A 131 20.11 -34.30 -5.18
C SER A 131 19.99 -33.15 -4.18
N SER A 132 18.78 -32.95 -3.67
CA SER A 132 18.49 -31.99 -2.61
C SER A 132 18.47 -32.62 -1.22
N LYS A 133 18.53 -31.80 -0.17
CA LYS A 133 18.37 -32.23 1.23
C LYS A 133 16.88 -32.40 1.58
N LYS A 134 16.58 -33.39 2.44
CA LYS A 134 15.20 -33.80 2.77
C LYS A 134 14.44 -32.82 3.68
N ASP A 135 15.14 -31.90 4.34
CA ASP A 135 14.64 -30.97 5.37
C ASP A 135 14.37 -29.55 4.82
N ALA A 136 14.16 -29.42 3.51
CA ALA A 136 14.13 -28.14 2.82
C ALA A 136 12.83 -27.92 2.03
N LEU A 137 12.13 -26.81 2.29
CA LEU A 137 11.04 -26.29 1.48
C LEU A 137 11.63 -25.30 0.46
N LEU A 138 12.00 -25.81 -0.71
CA LEU A 138 12.84 -25.08 -1.67
C LEU A 138 12.05 -24.31 -2.73
N TRP A 139 10.72 -24.24 -2.62
CA TRP A 139 9.90 -23.50 -3.59
C TRP A 139 10.11 -21.99 -3.50
N ASP A 140 10.46 -21.48 -2.31
CA ASP A 140 10.52 -20.04 -2.00
C ASP A 140 11.87 -19.67 -1.39
N GLY A 141 12.79 -19.16 -2.20
CA GLY A 141 14.13 -18.85 -1.73
C GLY A 141 14.88 -17.82 -2.57
N VAL A 142 16.07 -17.47 -2.08
CA VAL A 142 16.92 -16.43 -2.65
C VAL A 142 18.27 -17.04 -3.00
N SER A 143 18.75 -16.82 -4.23
CA SER A 143 20.11 -17.22 -4.62
C SER A 143 21.00 -16.01 -4.88
N THR A 144 22.29 -16.15 -4.54
CA THR A 144 23.29 -15.09 -4.76
C THR A 144 23.71 -14.98 -6.23
N HIS A 145 23.70 -16.08 -7.00
CA HIS A 145 24.28 -16.11 -8.36
C HIS A 145 23.26 -16.45 -9.45
N PHE A 146 22.03 -16.78 -9.10
CA PHE A 146 21.02 -17.25 -10.05
C PHE A 146 19.66 -16.72 -9.66
N ASP A 147 18.82 -16.40 -10.65
CA ASP A 147 17.39 -16.25 -10.41
C ASP A 147 16.75 -17.60 -10.07
N VAL A 148 15.74 -17.59 -9.20
CA VAL A 148 15.12 -18.80 -8.63
C VAL A 148 13.76 -19.02 -9.27
N PHE A 149 13.62 -20.01 -10.15
CA PHE A 149 12.42 -20.28 -10.95
C PHE A 149 11.61 -21.47 -10.49
N HIS A 150 10.31 -21.48 -10.83
CA HIS A 150 9.56 -22.73 -10.83
C HIS A 150 10.07 -23.70 -11.91
N LYS A 151 9.97 -25.00 -11.64
CA LYS A 151 10.42 -26.04 -12.60
C LYS A 151 9.74 -25.94 -13.97
N SER A 152 8.48 -25.52 -14.00
CA SER A 152 7.70 -25.32 -15.22
C SER A 152 8.28 -24.20 -16.09
N GLU A 153 8.70 -23.10 -15.47
CA GLU A 153 9.31 -21.95 -16.12
C GLU A 153 10.72 -22.29 -16.60
N GLN A 154 11.48 -23.02 -15.77
CA GLN A 154 12.83 -23.46 -16.09
C GLN A 154 12.88 -24.37 -17.34
N ARG A 155 11.78 -25.03 -17.72
CA ARG A 155 11.67 -25.78 -18.98
C ARG A 155 11.82 -24.87 -20.21
N LYS A 156 11.25 -23.66 -20.14
CA LYS A 156 11.23 -22.68 -21.25
C LYS A 156 12.30 -21.60 -21.09
N ASN A 157 12.90 -21.47 -19.91
CA ASN A 157 13.92 -20.47 -19.62
C ASN A 157 15.16 -20.60 -20.53
N ARG A 158 15.71 -19.45 -20.91
CA ARG A 158 16.89 -19.32 -21.77
C ARG A 158 18.08 -18.61 -21.09
N TYR A 159 17.94 -18.28 -19.81
CA TYR A 159 18.95 -17.57 -19.03
C TYR A 159 19.51 -18.45 -17.89
N ASP A 160 20.50 -17.92 -17.18
CA ASP A 160 21.03 -18.50 -15.95
C ASP A 160 19.89 -18.62 -14.91
N GLY A 161 19.80 -19.73 -14.18
CA GLY A 161 18.73 -19.89 -13.18
C GLY A 161 18.83 -21.17 -12.35
N ILE A 162 18.17 -21.20 -11.20
CA ILE A 162 18.04 -22.36 -10.33
C ILE A 162 16.57 -22.69 -10.11
N SER A 163 16.20 -23.96 -10.00
CA SER A 163 14.81 -24.39 -9.72
C SER A 163 14.80 -25.75 -9.03
N PHE A 164 13.64 -26.19 -8.54
CA PHE A 164 13.53 -27.38 -7.69
C PHE A 164 12.50 -28.38 -8.22
N GLY A 165 12.73 -29.67 -7.93
CA GLY A 165 11.80 -30.76 -8.24
C GLY A 165 10.42 -30.54 -7.61
N GLN A 166 9.36 -31.11 -8.22
CA GLN A 166 8.00 -31.03 -7.65
C GLN A 166 7.90 -31.72 -6.27
N ASP A 167 8.70 -32.77 -6.07
CA ASP A 167 8.87 -33.48 -4.81
C ASP A 167 10.03 -32.94 -3.96
N LEU A 168 10.62 -31.81 -4.38
CA LEU A 168 11.77 -31.14 -3.76
C LEU A 168 13.04 -31.98 -3.62
N SER A 169 13.08 -33.17 -4.21
CA SER A 169 14.21 -34.10 -4.07
C SER A 169 15.40 -33.76 -4.96
N GLN A 170 15.22 -32.83 -5.91
CA GLN A 170 16.21 -32.47 -6.93
C GLN A 170 16.32 -30.96 -7.08
N ILE A 171 17.53 -30.49 -7.33
CA ILE A 171 17.86 -29.11 -7.68
C ILE A 171 18.27 -29.10 -9.16
N TYR A 172 17.84 -28.09 -9.91
CA TYR A 172 18.17 -27.90 -11.31
C TYR A 172 18.85 -26.56 -11.50
N MET A 173 20.07 -26.55 -12.03
CA MET A 173 20.86 -25.35 -12.30
C MET A 173 21.07 -25.21 -13.81
N ARG A 174 20.53 -24.13 -14.39
CA ARG A 174 20.69 -23.77 -15.80
C ARG A 174 21.76 -22.69 -15.91
N ILE A 175 22.69 -22.87 -16.85
CA ILE A 175 23.75 -21.92 -17.15
C ILE A 175 23.77 -21.62 -18.64
N MET A 176 23.92 -20.36 -19.02
CA MET A 176 24.06 -19.97 -20.42
C MET A 176 25.39 -20.44 -21.00
N ASN A 177 25.36 -20.96 -22.23
CA ASN A 177 26.54 -21.50 -22.90
C ASN A 177 27.64 -20.45 -23.16
N VAL A 178 27.26 -19.16 -23.20
CA VAL A 178 28.20 -18.04 -23.26
C VAL A 178 29.11 -17.95 -22.03
N ARG A 179 28.76 -18.62 -20.92
CA ARG A 179 29.59 -18.72 -19.71
C ARG A 179 30.63 -19.84 -19.78
N GLN A 180 30.68 -20.60 -20.87
CA GLN A 180 31.62 -21.70 -21.10
C GLN A 180 31.52 -22.88 -20.10
N VAL A 181 30.41 -22.99 -19.37
CA VAL A 181 30.10 -24.13 -18.49
C VAL A 181 29.13 -25.07 -19.21
N LYS A 182 29.64 -26.17 -19.78
CA LYS A 182 28.87 -27.11 -20.62
C LYS A 182 28.92 -28.56 -20.15
N THR A 183 29.83 -28.89 -19.26
CA THR A 183 30.03 -30.25 -18.70
C THR A 183 29.90 -30.23 -17.19
N VAL A 184 29.65 -31.39 -16.58
CA VAL A 184 29.52 -31.52 -15.13
C VAL A 184 30.81 -31.09 -14.43
N GLU A 185 31.96 -31.50 -14.97
CA GLU A 185 33.28 -31.16 -14.47
C GLU A 185 33.51 -29.65 -14.47
N GLN A 186 33.10 -28.96 -15.53
CA GLN A 186 33.18 -27.49 -15.61
C GLN A 186 32.26 -26.81 -14.59
N LEU A 187 31.05 -27.33 -14.36
CA LEU A 187 30.17 -26.80 -13.32
C LEU A 187 30.82 -26.95 -11.95
N LYS A 188 31.34 -28.14 -11.64
CA LYS A 188 32.00 -28.41 -10.36
C LYS A 188 33.20 -27.49 -10.13
N GLN A 189 34.02 -27.30 -11.17
CA GLN A 189 35.14 -26.36 -11.11
C GLN A 189 34.68 -24.91 -10.87
N TYR A 190 33.62 -24.47 -11.54
CA TYR A 190 33.05 -23.13 -11.33
C TYR A 190 32.55 -22.95 -9.89
N LEU A 191 31.77 -23.89 -9.37
CA LEU A 191 31.24 -23.83 -8.00
C LEU A 191 32.38 -23.84 -6.97
N LYS A 192 33.37 -24.71 -7.16
CA LYS A 192 34.55 -24.77 -6.30
C LYS A 192 35.35 -23.48 -6.31
N ALA A 193 35.55 -22.89 -7.49
CA ALA A 193 36.27 -21.62 -7.63
C ALA A 193 35.55 -20.47 -6.91
N GLN A 194 34.22 -20.38 -7.03
CA GLN A 194 33.43 -19.39 -6.29
C GLN A 194 33.51 -19.60 -4.78
N TYR A 195 33.42 -20.84 -4.34
CA TYR A 195 33.55 -21.21 -2.92
C TYR A 195 34.91 -20.81 -2.36
N ASP A 196 36.00 -21.16 -3.04
CA ASP A 196 37.38 -20.85 -2.62
C ASP A 196 37.68 -19.36 -2.63
N ALA A 197 37.04 -18.60 -3.52
CA ALA A 197 37.11 -17.14 -3.56
C ALA A 197 36.31 -16.45 -2.45
N GLY A 198 35.63 -17.20 -1.57
CA GLY A 198 34.82 -16.65 -0.48
C GLY A 198 33.44 -16.15 -0.91
N ASN A 199 33.03 -16.40 -2.17
CA ASN A 199 31.73 -16.01 -2.72
C ASN A 199 30.95 -17.23 -3.23
N PRO A 200 30.66 -18.22 -2.37
CA PRO A 200 29.99 -19.44 -2.82
C PRO A 200 28.62 -19.11 -3.44
N VAL A 201 28.24 -19.89 -4.46
CA VAL A 201 26.85 -19.94 -4.90
C VAL A 201 26.03 -20.38 -3.69
N THR A 202 25.16 -19.48 -3.23
CA THR A 202 24.43 -19.65 -1.97
C THR A 202 22.94 -19.53 -2.26
N PHE A 203 22.17 -20.49 -1.76
CA PHE A 203 20.71 -20.49 -1.80
C PHE A 203 20.15 -20.48 -0.38
N TYR A 204 19.33 -19.47 -0.09
CA TYR A 204 18.59 -19.29 1.15
C TYR A 204 17.18 -19.85 0.95
N TYR A 205 16.74 -20.73 1.85
CA TYR A 205 15.49 -21.47 1.69
C TYR A 205 14.75 -21.62 3.02
N ILE A 206 13.49 -22.02 2.96
CA ILE A 206 12.68 -22.27 4.16
C ILE A 206 12.97 -23.69 4.67
N LEU A 207 13.28 -23.85 5.95
CA LEU A 207 13.40 -25.18 6.57
C LEU A 207 12.03 -25.83 6.71
N SER A 208 11.93 -27.14 6.46
CA SER A 208 10.69 -27.90 6.70
C SER A 208 10.30 -27.91 8.17
N ASP A 209 11.31 -27.99 9.04
CA ASP A 209 11.17 -27.94 10.49
C ASP A 209 12.05 -26.85 11.07
N LYS A 210 11.58 -26.22 12.15
CA LYS A 210 12.37 -25.21 12.84
C LYS A 210 13.57 -25.87 13.54
N LYS A 211 14.73 -25.25 13.47
CA LYS A 211 15.94 -25.71 14.18
C LYS A 211 16.23 -24.77 15.35
N TRP A 212 16.43 -25.33 16.54
CA TRP A 212 16.79 -24.56 17.74
C TRP A 212 18.30 -24.59 17.97
N GLU A 213 18.89 -23.41 18.20
CA GLU A 213 20.32 -23.23 18.46
C GLU A 213 20.49 -22.50 19.81
N PRO A 214 20.60 -23.21 20.93
CA PRO A 214 20.76 -22.59 22.25
C PRO A 214 22.13 -21.94 22.40
N PHE A 215 22.21 -20.82 23.12
CA PHE A 215 23.48 -20.19 23.46
C PHE A 215 24.20 -20.92 24.60
N ASP A 216 25.53 -20.77 24.66
CA ASP A 216 26.37 -21.29 25.74
C ASP A 216 26.07 -20.62 27.09
N GLU A 217 26.52 -21.24 28.18
CA GLU A 217 26.25 -20.78 29.56
C GLU A 217 26.71 -19.34 29.82
N THR A 218 27.80 -18.88 29.18
CA THR A 218 28.33 -17.52 29.39
C THR A 218 27.38 -16.48 28.80
N ILE A 219 26.89 -16.73 27.59
CA ILE A 219 25.91 -15.86 26.94
C ILE A 219 24.55 -15.96 27.64
N GLN A 220 24.12 -17.16 28.06
CA GLN A 220 22.91 -17.32 28.87
C GLN A 220 22.94 -16.46 30.13
N GLN A 221 24.04 -16.47 30.88
CA GLN A 221 24.19 -15.66 32.09
C GLN A 221 24.07 -14.17 31.80
N LYS A 222 24.78 -13.66 30.78
CA LYS A 222 24.72 -12.24 30.38
C LYS A 222 23.33 -11.81 29.95
N LEU A 223 22.63 -12.66 29.17
CA LEU A 223 21.28 -12.37 28.69
C LEU A 223 20.24 -12.48 29.81
N ASN A 224 20.41 -13.41 30.76
CA ASN A 224 19.52 -13.53 31.91
C ASN A 224 19.72 -12.41 32.94
N SER A 225 20.93 -11.86 33.07
CA SER A 225 21.21 -10.71 33.95
C SER A 225 20.89 -9.37 33.31
N ALA A 226 20.77 -9.31 31.98
CA ALA A 226 20.51 -8.07 31.26
C ALA A 226 19.12 -7.52 31.59
N ASN A 227 19.05 -6.22 31.87
CA ASN A 227 17.78 -5.51 31.87
C ASN A 227 17.32 -5.29 30.43
N TRP A 228 16.50 -6.21 29.93
CA TRP A 228 15.95 -6.15 28.57
C TRP A 228 15.12 -4.90 28.31
N GLU A 229 14.61 -4.21 29.33
CA GLU A 229 13.87 -2.98 29.15
C GLU A 229 14.75 -1.78 28.75
N SER A 230 16.06 -1.84 29.01
CA SER A 230 17.04 -0.78 28.73
C SER A 230 18.14 -1.19 27.76
N ILE A 231 18.01 -2.37 27.12
CA ILE A 231 19.05 -2.91 26.25
C ILE A 231 19.09 -2.20 24.88
N GLY A 232 20.26 -1.69 24.50
CA GLY A 232 20.55 -1.12 23.18
C GLY A 232 21.13 -2.16 22.21
N PHE A 233 21.26 -1.80 20.93
CA PHE A 233 21.85 -2.66 19.89
C PHE A 233 22.50 -1.82 18.78
N PHE A 234 23.52 -2.36 18.13
CA PHE A 234 24.32 -1.66 17.12
C PHE A 234 24.05 -2.11 15.67
N ASP A 235 22.96 -2.83 15.41
CA ASP A 235 22.67 -3.33 14.06
C ASP A 235 21.56 -2.52 13.37
N LYS A 236 21.95 -1.84 12.29
CA LYS A 236 21.07 -1.01 11.44
C LYS A 236 19.94 -1.79 10.74
N ASN A 237 20.02 -3.12 10.73
CA ASN A 237 19.03 -4.00 10.13
C ASN A 237 17.98 -4.51 11.12
N ILE A 238 18.06 -4.14 12.41
CA ILE A 238 17.02 -4.48 13.40
C ILE A 238 15.82 -3.54 13.21
N GLU A 239 14.81 -4.01 12.48
CA GLU A 239 13.63 -3.22 12.10
C GLU A 239 12.43 -3.40 13.07
N LYS A 240 12.41 -4.47 13.89
CA LYS A 240 11.28 -4.77 14.79
C LYS A 240 11.74 -5.42 16.10
N LEU A 241 11.38 -4.80 17.24
CA LEU A 241 11.48 -5.38 18.58
C LEU A 241 10.08 -5.76 19.05
N SER A 242 9.87 -6.98 19.53
CA SER A 242 8.67 -7.36 20.30
C SER A 242 9.14 -7.73 21.71
N LYS A 243 8.71 -7.14 22.84
CA LYS A 243 7.54 -6.32 23.21
C LYS A 243 7.87 -5.50 24.48
N LYS A 244 7.18 -4.35 24.66
CA LYS A 244 7.17 -3.43 25.83
C LYS A 244 8.54 -3.16 26.48
N SER A 245 9.24 -2.14 25.98
CA SER A 245 10.13 -1.37 26.86
C SER A 245 9.27 -0.58 27.85
N SER A 246 9.75 -0.46 29.07
CA SER A 246 9.23 0.51 30.04
C SER A 246 9.23 1.92 29.44
N ILE A 247 8.15 2.63 29.75
CA ILE A 247 8.02 4.06 29.59
C ILE A 247 9.01 4.66 30.59
N VAL A 248 10.03 5.38 30.13
CA VAL A 248 10.60 6.43 30.99
C VAL A 248 9.60 7.58 30.91
N GLU A 249 9.12 8.00 32.07
CA GLU A 249 8.03 8.97 32.26
C GLU A 249 8.13 10.16 31.29
N SER A 250 6.96 10.62 30.86
CA SER A 250 6.72 11.79 30.01
C SER A 250 7.22 13.13 30.55
N ASP A 251 8.00 13.13 31.63
CA ASP A 251 8.43 14.32 32.38
C ASP A 251 9.89 14.73 32.05
N ILE A 252 10.56 14.08 31.09
CA ILE A 252 11.92 14.44 30.65
C ILE A 252 11.95 15.87 30.10
N PHE A 253 10.91 16.28 29.36
CA PHE A 253 10.75 17.65 28.89
C PHE A 253 9.99 18.44 29.97
N GLY A 254 10.73 19.15 30.82
CA GLY A 254 10.22 19.70 32.06
C GLY A 254 9.02 20.64 31.91
N LYS A 255 8.24 20.79 32.99
CA LYS A 255 7.01 21.62 33.10
C LYS A 255 7.18 23.11 32.71
N LYS A 256 8.40 23.58 32.50
CA LYS A 256 8.74 24.92 32.00
C LYS A 256 8.36 25.12 30.52
N GLU A 257 8.18 24.06 29.74
CA GLU A 257 8.09 24.08 28.26
C GLU A 257 6.64 24.18 27.70
N MET A 258 5.63 24.19 28.56
CA MET A 258 4.20 24.08 28.20
C MET A 258 3.55 25.38 27.68
N LYS A 259 4.29 26.47 27.45
CA LYS A 259 3.74 27.80 27.10
C LYS A 259 3.57 28.07 25.60
N ASN A 260 4.21 27.31 24.71
CA ASN A 260 4.08 27.42 23.25
C ASN A 260 3.18 26.30 22.72
N ASP A 261 2.12 26.63 21.97
CA ASP A 261 1.09 25.66 21.54
C ASP A 261 1.59 24.68 20.47
N VAL A 262 2.44 25.13 19.54
CA VAL A 262 3.06 24.26 18.52
C VAL A 262 3.97 23.25 19.21
N MET A 263 4.75 23.71 20.18
CA MET A 263 5.63 22.86 20.97
C MET A 263 4.84 21.89 21.85
N ARG A 264 3.75 22.32 22.49
CA ARG A 264 2.89 21.44 23.30
C ARG A 264 2.27 20.34 22.44
N LYS A 265 1.85 20.66 21.22
CA LYS A 265 1.33 19.68 20.27
C LYS A 265 2.42 18.72 19.80
N PHE A 266 3.60 19.23 19.46
CA PHE A 266 4.75 18.38 19.17
C PHE A 266 5.06 17.43 20.35
N LEU A 267 5.19 17.93 21.56
CA LEU A 267 5.41 17.11 22.75
C LEU A 267 4.26 16.13 23.03
N SER A 268 3.02 16.47 22.67
CA SER A 268 1.88 15.53 22.74
C SER A 268 1.95 14.39 21.73
N SER A 269 2.66 14.59 20.62
CA SER A 269 2.97 13.53 19.65
C SER A 269 4.05 12.58 20.16
N VAL A 270 4.85 13.01 21.13
CA VAL A 270 5.85 12.15 21.76
C VAL A 270 5.15 11.16 22.69
N VAL A 271 5.03 9.93 22.22
CA VAL A 271 4.38 8.83 22.95
C VAL A 271 5.38 7.89 23.60
N GLY A 272 6.66 8.07 23.32
CA GLY A 272 7.74 7.36 23.98
C GLY A 272 9.08 8.02 23.74
N VAL A 273 9.94 8.04 24.75
CA VAL A 273 11.32 8.49 24.63
C VAL A 273 12.19 7.44 25.29
N ARG A 274 13.24 7.03 24.61
CA ARG A 274 14.31 6.21 25.18
C ARG A 274 15.63 6.93 24.98
N ILE A 275 16.30 7.21 26.09
CA ILE A 275 17.62 7.83 26.10
C ILE A 275 18.63 6.74 26.40
N TYR A 276 19.66 6.66 25.58
CA TYR A 276 20.76 5.71 25.74
C TYR A 276 22.04 6.49 26.09
N GLY A 277 22.83 5.95 27.01
CA GLY A 277 24.11 6.54 27.42
C GLY A 277 24.04 7.64 28.50
N SER A 278 22.86 7.87 29.12
CA SER A 278 22.66 8.91 30.13
C SER A 278 22.93 8.43 31.57
N GLU A 279 23.55 9.28 32.39
CA GLU A 279 23.53 9.15 33.84
C GLU A 279 22.15 9.54 34.40
N ALA A 280 21.77 9.04 35.58
CA ALA A 280 20.43 9.24 36.16
C ALA A 280 20.08 10.71 36.51
N SER A 281 21.04 11.64 36.46
CA SER A 281 20.88 13.05 36.83
C SER A 281 20.99 14.03 35.65
N GLU A 282 21.10 13.55 34.40
CA GLU A 282 21.20 14.41 33.21
C GLU A 282 19.81 14.62 32.60
N GLU A 283 19.45 15.89 32.35
CA GLU A 283 18.15 16.29 31.79
C GLU A 283 18.30 16.73 30.33
N PHE A 284 17.24 16.59 29.55
CA PHE A 284 17.22 16.90 28.11
C PHE A 284 16.03 17.79 27.78
N TYR A 285 16.25 18.79 26.91
CA TYR A 285 15.21 19.74 26.50
C TYR A 285 15.18 19.93 24.99
N VAL A 286 14.02 20.27 24.42
CA VAL A 286 13.89 20.56 22.99
C VAL A 286 14.48 21.96 22.72
N GLU A 287 15.57 22.02 21.94
CA GLU A 287 16.21 23.29 21.56
C GLU A 287 15.46 23.99 20.42
N GLY A 288 14.91 23.22 19.46
CA GLY A 288 14.14 23.79 18.35
C GLY A 288 13.57 22.77 17.37
N ILE A 289 12.62 23.25 16.57
CA ILE A 289 11.99 22.53 15.46
C ILE A 289 12.15 23.40 14.20
N TYR A 290 12.82 22.86 13.19
CA TYR A 290 13.22 23.60 12.00
C TYR A 290 12.62 22.94 10.75
N PRO A 291 11.60 23.54 10.11
CA PRO A 291 11.07 23.03 8.85
C PRO A 291 12.11 23.14 7.74
N LYS A 292 12.18 22.12 6.89
CA LYS A 292 13.03 22.02 5.70
C LYS A 292 12.15 21.64 4.50
N THR A 293 12.67 21.79 3.28
CA THR A 293 11.99 21.27 2.10
C THR A 293 11.87 19.75 2.18
N GLY A 294 10.65 19.23 2.35
CA GLY A 294 10.39 17.78 2.42
C GLY A 294 10.65 17.10 3.77
N SER A 295 11.07 17.85 4.80
CA SER A 295 11.29 17.29 6.14
C SER A 295 11.22 18.34 7.25
N MET A 296 11.34 17.91 8.51
CA MET A 296 11.48 18.76 9.68
C MET A 296 12.59 18.23 10.58
N GLU A 297 13.55 19.10 10.96
CA GLU A 297 14.61 18.76 11.91
C GLU A 297 14.18 19.09 13.34
N ILE A 298 14.50 18.19 14.25
CA ILE A 298 14.30 18.33 15.69
C ILE A 298 15.68 18.35 16.34
N VAL A 299 15.88 19.33 17.22
CA VAL A 299 17.11 19.48 17.99
C VAL A 299 16.79 19.37 19.47
N ILE A 300 17.47 18.45 20.17
CA ILE A 300 17.38 18.25 21.62
C ILE A 300 18.75 18.53 22.23
N LYS A 301 18.78 19.14 23.40
CA LYS A 301 20.02 19.50 24.10
C LYS A 301 20.03 18.97 25.52
N SER A 302 21.18 18.43 25.96
CA SER A 302 21.35 18.05 27.37
C SER A 302 21.67 19.27 28.23
N THR A 303 21.40 19.18 29.55
CA THR A 303 21.82 20.22 30.51
C THR A 303 23.34 20.39 30.61
N LYS A 304 24.11 19.40 30.14
CA LYS A 304 25.58 19.48 29.99
C LYS A 304 26.03 20.07 28.63
N GLY A 305 25.08 20.43 27.76
CA GLY A 305 25.31 21.22 26.54
C GLY A 305 25.51 20.44 25.25
N GLU A 306 25.33 19.11 25.23
CA GLU A 306 25.40 18.32 23.99
C GLU A 306 24.10 18.44 23.19
N ALA A 307 24.20 18.64 21.87
CA ALA A 307 23.05 18.75 20.97
C ALA A 307 22.88 17.49 20.10
N LEU A 308 21.65 17.00 20.03
CA LEU A 308 21.20 15.80 19.33
C LEU A 308 20.21 16.22 18.23
N TYR A 309 20.37 15.66 17.04
CA TYR A 309 19.63 16.04 15.84
C TYR A 309 18.89 14.83 15.28
N GLY A 310 17.63 15.00 14.89
CA GLY A 310 16.86 14.00 14.15
C GLY A 310 15.94 14.66 13.12
N ASP A 311 15.64 13.95 12.03
CA ASP A 311 14.77 14.45 10.96
C ASP A 311 13.51 13.59 10.84
N ILE A 312 12.36 14.23 10.58
CA ILE A 312 11.12 13.60 10.14
C ILE A 312 10.91 13.97 8.67
N SER A 313 10.89 12.98 7.77
CA SER A 313 10.53 13.22 6.37
C SER A 313 9.02 13.35 6.23
N PHE A 314 8.54 14.22 5.34
CA PHE A 314 7.12 14.29 4.98
C PHE A 314 6.72 13.20 3.97
N GLU A 315 7.70 12.58 3.30
CA GLU A 315 7.47 11.48 2.38
C GLU A 315 7.58 10.14 3.10
N GLY A 316 6.64 9.23 2.81
CA GLY A 316 6.68 7.85 3.33
C GLY A 316 6.09 7.65 4.73
N TYR A 317 5.53 8.69 5.36
CA TYR A 317 4.89 8.58 6.68
C TYR A 317 3.42 9.04 6.65
N SER A 318 2.55 8.33 7.37
CA SER A 318 1.15 8.70 7.55
C SER A 318 0.98 9.58 8.79
N TYR A 319 0.62 10.84 8.57
CA TYR A 319 0.30 11.83 9.61
C TYR A 319 -1.13 11.72 10.14
N LEU A 320 -1.84 10.65 9.78
CA LEU A 320 -3.19 10.33 10.27
C LEU A 320 -3.19 9.02 11.06
N SER A 321 -2.14 8.21 10.94
CA SER A 321 -1.98 6.99 11.71
C SER A 321 -1.54 7.33 13.13
N SER A 322 -2.31 6.87 14.12
CA SER A 322 -1.89 6.92 15.53
C SER A 322 -0.78 5.91 15.85
N LYS A 323 -0.38 5.11 14.86
CA LYS A 323 0.74 4.16 14.97
C LYS A 323 2.04 4.96 15.12
N PRO A 324 2.74 4.83 16.26
CA PRO A 324 3.93 5.61 16.48
C PRO A 324 5.03 5.23 15.49
N ILE A 325 5.71 6.23 14.93
CA ILE A 325 6.96 6.05 14.20
C ILE A 325 8.13 6.19 15.16
N ASP A 326 9.29 5.65 14.80
CA ASP A 326 10.53 5.86 15.55
C ASP A 326 11.43 6.81 14.77
N ILE A 327 11.89 7.86 15.44
CA ILE A 327 13.01 8.67 14.97
C ILE A 327 14.21 8.50 15.89
N LEU A 328 15.40 8.64 15.31
CA LEU A 328 16.67 8.62 16.03
C LEU A 328 17.27 10.02 16.05
N LEU A 329 17.54 10.53 17.26
CA LEU A 329 18.31 11.75 17.46
C LEU A 329 19.72 11.41 17.93
N GLN A 330 20.72 12.00 17.27
CA GLN A 330 22.14 11.71 17.49
C GLN A 330 23.01 12.98 17.34
N PRO A 331 24.19 13.03 17.96
CA PRO A 331 25.10 14.17 17.83
C PRO A 331 25.84 14.12 16.49
N LYS A 332 26.29 15.29 16.01
CA LYS A 332 26.94 15.44 14.68
C LYS A 332 28.39 14.94 14.59
N VAL A 333 29.03 14.62 15.72
CA VAL A 333 30.46 14.27 15.74
C VAL A 333 30.73 13.00 16.55
N GLU A 334 30.89 13.11 17.87
CA GLU A 334 31.21 12.02 18.79
C GLU A 334 30.04 11.82 19.75
N ALA A 335 29.63 10.57 20.00
CA ALA A 335 28.34 10.29 20.61
C ALA A 335 28.42 9.81 22.05
N LYS A 336 27.92 10.64 22.97
CA LYS A 336 27.66 10.24 24.37
C LYS A 336 26.21 9.79 24.57
N HIS A 337 25.26 10.45 23.91
CA HIS A 337 23.84 10.14 24.03
C HIS A 337 23.19 9.83 22.68
N PHE A 338 22.18 8.97 22.73
CA PHE A 338 21.24 8.77 21.62
C PHE A 338 19.83 8.82 22.18
N ILE A 339 18.91 9.41 21.42
CA ILE A 339 17.49 9.40 21.78
C ILE A 339 16.72 8.70 20.67
N ARG A 340 16.03 7.61 21.03
CA ARG A 340 14.96 7.06 20.18
C ARG A 340 13.65 7.65 20.65
N MET A 341 13.02 8.42 19.78
CA MET A 341 11.76 9.10 20.07
C MET A 341 10.66 8.45 19.24
N GLN A 342 9.60 8.03 19.93
CA GLN A 342 8.39 7.54 19.32
C GLN A 342 7.40 8.67 19.16
N LEU A 343 6.98 8.88 17.92
CA LEU A 343 6.10 9.95 17.53
C LEU A 343 4.82 9.39 16.94
N ASP A 344 3.71 9.73 17.57
CA ASP A 344 2.39 9.63 16.97
C ASP A 344 2.20 10.83 16.03
N LEU A 345 2.51 10.64 14.75
CA LEU A 345 2.40 11.70 13.75
C LEU A 345 0.95 12.18 13.55
N SER A 346 -0.07 11.45 14.02
CA SER A 346 -1.45 11.95 14.01
C SER A 346 -1.68 13.11 14.98
N LYS A 347 -0.73 13.37 15.87
CA LYS A 347 -0.78 14.46 16.86
C LYS A 347 0.19 15.60 16.55
N ILE A 348 1.02 15.46 15.51
CA ILE A 348 2.03 16.46 15.16
C ILE A 348 1.43 17.57 14.29
N GLU A 349 1.78 18.82 14.57
CA GLU A 349 1.44 19.96 13.71
C GLU A 349 2.74 20.55 13.17
N VAL A 350 2.92 20.51 11.85
CA VAL A 350 4.14 20.99 11.20
C VAL A 350 4.13 22.52 11.15
N PRO A 351 5.09 23.20 11.79
CA PRO A 351 5.15 24.66 11.75
C PRO A 351 5.54 25.16 10.35
N GLN A 352 4.95 26.29 9.94
CA GLN A 352 5.25 26.94 8.67
C GLN A 352 6.53 27.79 8.70
N GLU A 353 7.02 28.12 9.89
CA GLU A 353 8.23 28.92 10.14
C GLU A 353 9.06 28.26 11.25
N PRO A 354 10.40 28.45 11.31
CA PRO A 354 11.21 27.94 12.41
C PRO A 354 10.71 28.39 13.78
N VAL A 355 10.51 27.44 14.69
CA VAL A 355 10.11 27.75 16.07
C VAL A 355 11.38 27.76 16.93
N GLY A 356 12.00 28.92 17.07
CA GLY A 356 13.22 29.13 17.86
C GLY A 356 13.00 30.03 19.09
N GLY A 357 13.70 29.76 20.19
CA GLY A 357 13.90 30.71 21.30
C GLY A 357 12.73 30.85 22.29
N PHE A 358 12.76 30.07 23.37
CA PHE A 358 11.81 30.17 24.48
C PHE A 358 12.06 31.41 25.34
N THR A 359 11.19 32.43 25.25
CA THR A 359 10.98 33.42 26.31
C THR A 359 9.51 33.73 26.52
N GLU A 360 9.19 34.27 27.70
CA GLU A 360 7.95 34.03 28.46
C GLU A 360 6.66 34.71 27.98
N LYS A 361 6.59 35.36 26.80
CA LYS A 361 5.59 36.43 26.65
C LYS A 361 4.39 36.24 25.73
N ASP A 362 4.46 35.53 24.60
CA ASP A 362 3.39 35.67 23.60
C ASP A 362 2.96 34.35 23.00
N THR A 363 1.67 34.00 23.15
CA THR A 363 0.76 33.56 22.08
C THR A 363 -0.52 33.01 22.71
N LYS A 364 -1.63 33.74 22.60
CA LYS A 364 -2.98 33.19 22.79
C LYS A 364 -3.63 33.08 21.41
N ILE A 365 -4.33 31.97 21.09
CA ILE A 365 -5.54 31.95 20.23
C ILE A 365 -6.27 30.56 20.32
N PRO A 366 -7.61 30.53 20.16
CA PRO A 366 -8.49 29.36 20.36
C PRO A 366 -8.69 28.37 19.18
N SER A 367 -9.50 27.34 19.47
CA SER A 367 -9.74 26.00 18.91
C SER A 367 -10.25 25.86 17.45
N ARG A 368 -9.73 24.85 16.72
CA ARG A 368 -10.44 24.21 15.59
C ARG A 368 -10.16 22.71 15.26
N TYR A 369 -9.51 21.91 16.13
CA TYR A 369 -9.22 20.50 15.79
C TYR A 369 -9.85 19.51 16.79
N ASN A 370 -11.13 19.26 16.58
CA ASN A 370 -11.90 18.10 17.04
C ASN A 370 -12.71 17.62 15.82
N VAL A 371 -12.18 16.76 14.95
CA VAL A 371 -12.97 16.19 13.83
C VAL A 371 -13.29 14.74 14.15
N LYS A 372 -14.58 14.43 14.18
CA LYS A 372 -15.12 13.08 14.37
C LYS A 372 -15.29 12.42 13.01
N GLU A 373 -15.26 11.08 12.97
CA GLU A 373 -15.64 10.30 11.79
C GLU A 373 -16.99 10.79 11.23
N GLU A 374 -17.08 10.88 9.91
CA GLU A 374 -18.27 11.38 9.23
C GLU A 374 -18.66 10.44 8.07
N LEU A 375 -19.96 10.24 7.88
CA LEU A 375 -20.50 9.46 6.78
C LEU A 375 -20.99 10.40 5.67
N VAL A 376 -20.47 10.17 4.46
CA VAL A 376 -20.90 10.83 3.23
C VAL A 376 -21.81 9.86 2.49
N VAL A 377 -23.11 10.15 2.50
CA VAL A 377 -24.15 9.30 1.89
C VAL A 377 -24.94 10.11 0.87
N PRO A 378 -25.35 9.52 -0.26
CA PRO A 378 -26.15 10.23 -1.24
C PRO A 378 -27.58 10.42 -0.72
N GLU A 379 -28.28 11.43 -1.24
CA GLU A 379 -29.67 11.67 -0.87
C GLU A 379 -30.61 10.58 -1.38
N SER A 380 -30.41 10.14 -2.62
CA SER A 380 -31.25 9.13 -3.24
C SER A 380 -30.47 8.22 -4.19
N ILE A 381 -30.97 6.99 -4.37
CA ILE A 381 -30.43 6.01 -5.32
C ILE A 381 -31.60 5.33 -6.04
N PRO A 382 -31.60 5.27 -7.39
CA PRO A 382 -32.59 4.53 -8.14
C PRO A 382 -32.30 3.02 -8.18
N GLU A 383 -33.35 2.23 -8.02
CA GLU A 383 -33.34 0.77 -8.13
C GLU A 383 -34.19 0.33 -9.31
N VAL A 384 -33.53 -0.11 -10.38
CA VAL A 384 -34.20 -0.64 -11.57
C VAL A 384 -34.68 -2.06 -11.29
N GLU A 385 -35.96 -2.34 -11.49
CA GLU A 385 -36.54 -3.66 -11.24
C GLU A 385 -35.77 -4.79 -11.96
N GLY A 386 -35.32 -5.77 -11.19
CA GLY A 386 -34.57 -6.92 -11.72
C GLY A 386 -33.08 -6.67 -11.98
N MET A 387 -32.55 -5.53 -11.55
CA MET A 387 -31.12 -5.21 -11.56
C MET A 387 -30.58 -5.15 -10.13
N GLU A 388 -29.53 -5.92 -9.83
CA GLU A 388 -28.81 -5.81 -8.56
C GLU A 388 -27.63 -4.85 -8.70
N LEU A 389 -27.55 -3.88 -7.78
CA LEU A 389 -26.40 -3.00 -7.60
C LEU A 389 -25.66 -3.40 -6.32
N SER A 390 -24.32 -3.41 -6.40
CA SER A 390 -23.46 -3.65 -5.24
C SER A 390 -23.00 -2.32 -4.64
N TYR A 391 -23.07 -2.22 -3.32
CA TYR A 391 -22.67 -1.03 -2.56
C TYR A 391 -21.56 -1.38 -1.57
N TYR A 392 -20.50 -0.58 -1.58
CA TYR A 392 -19.30 -0.71 -0.76
C TYR A 392 -19.25 0.42 0.27
N TRP A 393 -19.99 0.24 1.37
CA TRP A 393 -20.24 1.29 2.38
C TRP A 393 -18.99 1.81 3.09
N GLN A 394 -17.90 1.03 3.11
CA GLN A 394 -16.59 1.52 3.60
C GLN A 394 -16.05 2.71 2.80
N ASN A 395 -16.57 2.92 1.58
CA ASN A 395 -16.25 4.08 0.77
C ASN A 395 -16.96 5.35 1.28
N ALA A 396 -18.02 5.25 2.07
CA ALA A 396 -18.74 6.40 2.60
C ALA A 396 -18.08 7.05 3.84
N VAL A 397 -17.01 6.45 4.39
CA VAL A 397 -16.41 6.88 5.65
C VAL A 397 -15.29 7.90 5.40
N LEU A 398 -15.51 9.12 5.88
CA LEU A 398 -14.57 10.23 5.87
C LEU A 398 -13.86 10.33 7.23
N TYR A 399 -12.52 10.42 7.21
CA TYR A 399 -11.67 10.52 8.41
C TYR A 399 -11.74 9.33 9.40
N GLY A 400 -12.28 8.18 8.97
CA GLY A 400 -12.39 6.97 9.79
C GLY A 400 -11.66 5.76 9.18
N ASP A 401 -11.37 4.76 10.02
CA ASP A 401 -10.80 3.49 9.57
C ASP A 401 -11.82 2.70 8.74
N SER A 402 -11.36 1.89 7.78
CA SER A 402 -12.22 1.12 6.85
C SER A 402 -13.11 0.05 7.49
N LYS A 403 -13.15 -0.03 8.82
CA LYS A 403 -13.90 -1.02 9.61
C LYS A 403 -15.16 -0.40 10.20
N MET A 404 -16.06 0.02 9.33
CA MET A 404 -17.40 0.40 9.72
C MET A 404 -18.18 -0.88 10.08
N ASP A 405 -18.90 -0.92 11.21
CA ASP A 405 -19.62 -2.12 11.62
C ASP A 405 -20.95 -2.30 10.86
N ALA A 406 -21.46 -3.53 10.83
CA ALA A 406 -22.66 -3.88 10.06
C ALA A 406 -23.93 -3.13 10.51
N GLN A 407 -23.96 -2.59 11.74
CA GLN A 407 -25.10 -1.81 12.23
C GLN A 407 -25.04 -0.38 11.70
N SER A 408 -23.87 0.24 11.73
CA SER A 408 -23.63 1.58 11.18
C SER A 408 -23.96 1.64 9.67
N TRP A 409 -23.78 0.53 8.93
CA TRP A 409 -24.18 0.43 7.53
C TRP A 409 -25.69 0.49 7.34
N LYS A 410 -26.45 -0.24 8.17
CA LYS A 410 -27.92 -0.22 8.12
C LYS A 410 -28.44 1.17 8.43
N ASP A 411 -27.90 1.81 9.46
CA ASP A 411 -28.29 3.15 9.87
C ASP A 411 -27.96 4.20 8.80
N ALA A 412 -26.90 4.00 8.01
CA ALA A 412 -26.56 4.85 6.87
C ALA A 412 -27.52 4.62 5.69
N ALA A 413 -27.81 3.36 5.35
CA ALA A 413 -28.72 2.99 4.26
C ALA A 413 -30.17 3.45 4.52
N GLU A 414 -30.59 3.53 5.78
CA GLU A 414 -31.89 4.08 6.18
C GLU A 414 -32.05 5.58 5.88
N LYS A 415 -30.94 6.32 5.72
CA LYS A 415 -30.97 7.75 5.39
C LYS A 415 -31.15 8.02 3.89
N ILE A 416 -30.99 6.99 3.07
CA ILE A 416 -31.04 7.10 1.61
C ILE A 416 -32.48 6.90 1.13
N LYS A 417 -32.93 7.77 0.25
CA LYS A 417 -34.19 7.58 -0.47
C LYS A 417 -34.00 6.61 -1.63
N TRP A 418 -34.50 5.39 -1.48
CA TRP A 418 -34.51 4.38 -2.54
C TRP A 418 -35.67 4.66 -3.51
N ILE A 419 -35.35 4.86 -4.79
CA ILE A 419 -36.31 5.22 -5.84
C ILE A 419 -36.55 4.01 -6.72
N SER A 420 -37.74 3.41 -6.64
CA SER A 420 -38.10 2.30 -7.53
C SER A 420 -38.29 2.79 -8.98
N VAL A 421 -37.58 2.16 -9.91
CA VAL A 421 -37.65 2.42 -11.35
C VAL A 421 -38.07 1.14 -12.05
N LYS A 422 -39.14 1.20 -12.84
CA LYS A 422 -39.61 0.03 -13.58
C LYS A 422 -38.58 -0.42 -14.61
N LYS A 423 -38.50 -1.73 -14.85
CA LYS A 423 -37.61 -2.30 -15.87
C LYS A 423 -37.91 -1.75 -17.27
N ASP A 424 -39.18 -1.51 -17.57
CA ASP A 424 -39.67 -1.00 -18.86
C ASP A 424 -39.68 0.55 -18.95
N ALA A 425 -39.07 1.26 -18.00
CA ALA A 425 -38.97 2.72 -18.06
C ALA A 425 -38.31 3.18 -19.37
N GLY A 426 -39.04 4.00 -20.14
CA GLY A 426 -38.57 4.48 -21.44
C GLY A 426 -38.69 3.47 -22.60
N GLU A 427 -39.44 2.37 -22.43
CA GLU A 427 -39.69 1.41 -23.51
C GLU A 427 -40.15 2.10 -24.81
N GLY A 428 -39.45 1.82 -25.91
CA GLY A 428 -39.75 2.37 -27.24
C GLY A 428 -39.31 3.82 -27.45
N LYS A 429 -38.79 4.51 -26.42
CA LYS A 429 -38.16 5.84 -26.59
C LYS A 429 -36.75 5.69 -27.17
N GLU A 430 -36.31 6.71 -27.89
CA GLU A 430 -34.92 6.89 -28.31
C GLU A 430 -34.30 8.06 -27.56
N LYS A 431 -33.09 7.89 -27.04
CA LYS A 431 -32.36 8.90 -26.27
C LYS A 431 -30.92 9.03 -26.74
N LYS A 432 -30.43 10.25 -26.89
CA LYS A 432 -29.04 10.57 -27.22
C LYS A 432 -28.28 10.95 -25.94
N VAL A 433 -27.17 10.26 -25.66
CA VAL A 433 -26.38 10.47 -24.43
C VAL A 433 -24.94 10.81 -24.78
N LEU A 434 -24.38 11.87 -24.19
CA LEU A 434 -22.98 12.26 -24.36
C LEU A 434 -22.21 11.98 -23.07
N LEU A 435 -21.14 11.18 -23.14
CA LEU A 435 -20.23 10.95 -22.00
C LEU A 435 -19.01 11.86 -22.09
N LEU A 436 -18.97 12.90 -21.27
CA LEU A 436 -17.83 13.80 -21.11
C LEU A 436 -16.98 13.33 -19.93
N GLY A 437 -15.65 13.21 -20.10
CA GLY A 437 -14.84 12.88 -18.93
C GLY A 437 -13.34 12.76 -19.15
N ASP A 438 -12.73 12.07 -18.19
CA ASP A 438 -11.29 11.89 -18.08
C ASP A 438 -10.80 10.52 -18.59
N SER A 439 -9.77 9.97 -17.97
CA SER A 439 -9.22 8.65 -18.26
C SER A 439 -10.19 7.50 -17.98
N LEU A 440 -11.13 7.64 -17.04
CA LEU A 440 -12.11 6.58 -16.76
C LEU A 440 -13.05 6.36 -17.95
N VAL A 441 -13.39 7.43 -18.67
CA VAL A 441 -14.18 7.35 -19.91
C VAL A 441 -13.27 6.95 -21.09
N ASN A 442 -12.05 7.53 -21.18
CA ASN A 442 -11.11 7.28 -22.29
C ASN A 442 -10.50 5.86 -22.31
N GLN A 443 -10.72 5.03 -21.30
CA GLN A 443 -10.33 3.61 -21.30
C GLN A 443 -11.28 2.75 -22.15
N ASP A 444 -12.31 3.34 -22.76
CA ASP A 444 -13.35 2.74 -23.61
C ASP A 444 -14.26 1.70 -22.91
N LYS A 445 -13.81 1.09 -21.81
CA LYS A 445 -14.54 0.06 -21.06
C LYS A 445 -15.87 0.54 -20.51
N TYR A 446 -15.90 1.71 -19.85
CA TYR A 446 -17.14 2.25 -19.28
C TYR A 446 -18.19 2.56 -20.36
N PRO A 447 -17.88 3.32 -21.42
CA PRO A 447 -18.81 3.52 -22.55
C PRO A 447 -19.28 2.21 -23.18
N GLN A 448 -18.39 1.23 -23.37
CA GLN A 448 -18.74 -0.08 -23.94
C GLN A 448 -19.72 -0.85 -23.07
N TYR A 449 -19.46 -1.00 -21.77
CA TYR A 449 -20.40 -1.70 -20.88
C TYR A 449 -21.74 -0.97 -20.76
N LEU A 450 -21.76 0.36 -20.79
CA LEU A 450 -23.00 1.12 -20.80
C LEU A 450 -23.82 0.86 -22.08
N ALA A 451 -23.15 0.87 -23.25
CA ALA A 451 -23.79 0.53 -24.52
C ALA A 451 -24.32 -0.92 -24.53
N GLU A 452 -23.56 -1.88 -23.97
CA GLU A 452 -23.99 -3.27 -23.85
C GLU A 452 -25.25 -3.43 -22.99
N LEU A 453 -25.40 -2.66 -21.91
CA LEU A 453 -26.62 -2.66 -21.09
C LEU A 453 -27.83 -2.20 -21.92
N PHE A 454 -27.71 -1.08 -22.63
CA PHE A 454 -28.81 -0.55 -23.45
C PHE A 454 -29.10 -1.40 -24.70
N SER A 455 -28.12 -2.12 -25.24
CA SER A 455 -28.35 -3.06 -26.35
C SER A 455 -29.31 -4.21 -25.99
N LYS A 456 -29.50 -4.46 -24.69
CA LYS A 456 -30.38 -5.49 -24.14
C LYS A 456 -31.64 -4.90 -23.50
N ASP A 457 -31.75 -3.58 -23.43
CA ASP A 457 -32.89 -2.88 -22.86
C ASP A 457 -33.89 -2.48 -23.95
N LYS A 458 -35.11 -2.11 -23.53
CA LYS A 458 -36.15 -1.63 -24.44
C LYS A 458 -36.13 -0.12 -24.67
N LEU A 459 -35.36 0.62 -23.87
CA LEU A 459 -34.99 2.00 -24.12
C LEU A 459 -33.80 2.01 -25.09
N ASN A 460 -33.97 2.65 -26.23
CA ASN A 460 -32.91 2.76 -27.22
C ASN A 460 -32.02 3.97 -26.89
N VAL A 461 -30.76 3.73 -26.53
CA VAL A 461 -29.78 4.78 -26.25
C VAL A 461 -28.72 4.82 -27.34
N LYS A 462 -28.49 6.00 -27.91
CA LYS A 462 -27.37 6.30 -28.80
C LYS A 462 -26.33 7.13 -28.06
N LEU A 463 -25.12 6.59 -27.92
CA LEU A 463 -24.00 7.35 -27.37
C LEU A 463 -23.42 8.28 -28.43
N LEU A 464 -23.20 9.55 -28.06
CA LEU A 464 -22.59 10.58 -28.90
C LEU A 464 -21.15 10.84 -28.48
N GLY A 465 -20.32 11.27 -29.43
CA GLY A 465 -18.93 11.62 -29.20
C GLY A 465 -18.08 11.46 -30.46
N THR A 466 -16.88 12.02 -30.41
CA THR A 466 -15.88 11.98 -31.48
C THR A 466 -14.83 10.90 -31.25
N ARG A 467 -14.81 10.29 -30.07
CA ARG A 467 -13.85 9.26 -29.65
C ARG A 467 -14.56 7.93 -29.36
N GLY A 468 -13.78 6.85 -29.32
CA GLY A 468 -14.28 5.50 -29.09
C GLY A 468 -14.91 4.84 -30.32
N GLU A 469 -15.36 3.61 -30.12
CA GLU A 469 -16.05 2.79 -31.13
C GLU A 469 -17.45 3.35 -31.46
N GLU A 470 -18.00 3.00 -32.62
CA GLU A 470 -19.26 3.58 -33.13
C GLU A 470 -20.45 3.38 -32.18
N PHE A 471 -20.54 2.22 -31.54
CA PHE A 471 -21.62 1.92 -30.58
C PHE A 471 -21.35 2.48 -29.17
N ALA A 472 -20.14 2.97 -28.92
CA ALA A 472 -19.65 3.36 -27.59
C ALA A 472 -18.94 4.73 -27.64
N LYS A 473 -19.46 5.66 -28.45
CA LYS A 473 -18.87 6.98 -28.63
C LYS A 473 -18.84 7.77 -27.32
N HIS A 474 -17.78 8.55 -27.14
CA HIS A 474 -17.59 9.36 -25.94
C HIS A 474 -16.68 10.58 -26.18
N GLU A 475 -16.57 11.40 -25.15
CA GLU A 475 -15.69 12.57 -25.03
C GLU A 475 -14.73 12.46 -23.83
N GLY A 476 -14.36 11.24 -23.42
CA GLY A 476 -13.25 10.98 -22.50
C GLY A 476 -11.87 11.36 -23.03
N ARG A 477 -11.04 12.03 -22.22
CA ARG A 477 -9.62 12.33 -22.49
C ARG A 477 -8.76 12.03 -21.27
N GLY A 478 -7.77 11.15 -21.42
CA GLY A 478 -6.90 10.74 -20.32
C GLY A 478 -6.14 11.91 -19.68
N GLY A 479 -6.23 12.04 -18.36
CA GLY A 479 -5.53 13.08 -17.57
C GLY A 479 -6.13 14.49 -17.66
N TRP A 480 -7.34 14.63 -18.22
CA TRP A 480 -8.03 15.91 -18.32
C TRP A 480 -8.88 16.19 -17.08
N SER A 481 -8.88 17.43 -16.64
CA SER A 481 -9.68 17.99 -15.56
C SER A 481 -10.83 18.86 -16.11
N ALA A 482 -11.77 19.29 -15.27
CA ALA A 482 -12.75 20.31 -15.67
C ALA A 482 -12.07 21.62 -16.07
N TYR A 483 -10.99 22.00 -15.36
CA TYR A 483 -10.12 23.10 -15.77
C TYR A 483 -9.64 22.96 -17.21
N ASP A 484 -9.14 21.78 -17.61
CA ASP A 484 -8.59 21.57 -18.96
C ASP A 484 -9.68 21.73 -20.02
N TYR A 485 -10.88 21.19 -19.76
CA TYR A 485 -12.02 21.37 -20.65
C TYR A 485 -12.41 22.84 -20.82
N CYS A 486 -12.28 23.66 -19.78
CA CYS A 486 -12.64 25.08 -19.82
C CYS A 486 -11.55 25.99 -20.40
N ASN A 487 -10.27 25.61 -20.31
CA ASN A 487 -9.16 26.55 -20.53
C ASN A 487 -8.05 26.05 -21.46
N VAL A 488 -7.88 24.74 -21.64
CA VAL A 488 -6.71 24.19 -22.32
C VAL A 488 -7.05 23.77 -23.74
N THR A 489 -6.34 24.33 -24.72
CA THR A 489 -6.54 24.04 -26.15
C THR A 489 -6.12 22.62 -26.53
N SER A 490 -5.01 22.13 -25.96
CA SER A 490 -4.55 20.76 -26.20
C SER A 490 -3.69 20.25 -25.04
N LYS A 491 -3.82 18.98 -24.70
CA LYS A 491 -3.07 18.30 -23.63
C LYS A 491 -2.99 16.80 -23.91
N TYR A 492 -1.82 16.21 -23.67
CA TYR A 492 -1.53 14.77 -23.85
C TYR A 492 -1.97 14.20 -25.22
N GLY A 493 -1.77 14.97 -26.29
CA GLY A 493 -2.12 14.56 -27.65
C GLY A 493 -3.61 14.71 -28.00
N PHE A 494 -4.44 15.24 -27.09
CA PHE A 494 -5.83 15.58 -27.38
C PHE A 494 -5.99 17.07 -27.64
N THR A 495 -6.84 17.41 -28.60
CA THR A 495 -7.35 18.78 -28.81
C THR A 495 -8.71 18.93 -28.13
N ASN A 496 -8.99 20.11 -27.59
CA ASN A 496 -10.25 20.42 -26.93
C ASN A 496 -11.31 20.83 -27.96
N PRO A 497 -12.35 20.02 -28.21
CA PRO A 497 -13.34 20.33 -29.24
C PRO A 497 -14.43 21.29 -28.71
N PHE A 498 -14.42 21.59 -27.41
CA PHE A 498 -15.40 22.47 -26.77
C PHE A 498 -14.93 23.92 -26.67
N LEU A 499 -13.66 24.22 -26.96
CA LEU A 499 -13.18 25.60 -26.86
C LEU A 499 -13.50 26.42 -28.09
N LYS A 500 -14.20 27.53 -27.85
CA LYS A 500 -14.35 28.62 -28.80
C LYS A 500 -13.88 29.92 -28.15
N ASN A 501 -12.94 30.61 -28.78
CA ASN A 501 -12.33 31.83 -28.25
C ASN A 501 -11.77 31.66 -26.82
N GLY A 502 -11.20 30.48 -26.52
CA GLY A 502 -10.61 30.16 -25.24
C GLY A 502 -11.59 29.88 -24.10
N LYS A 503 -12.88 29.63 -24.39
CA LYS A 503 -13.89 29.26 -23.39
C LYS A 503 -14.68 28.03 -23.82
N PHE A 504 -15.17 27.27 -22.85
CA PHE A 504 -16.08 26.14 -23.08
C PHE A 504 -17.40 26.62 -23.72
N ASP A 505 -17.70 26.12 -24.91
CA ASP A 505 -18.90 26.46 -25.69
C ASP A 505 -19.54 25.16 -26.22
N PHE A 506 -20.59 24.71 -25.54
CA PHE A 506 -21.30 23.48 -25.89
C PHE A 506 -22.04 23.60 -27.23
N ALA A 507 -22.65 24.76 -27.51
CA ALA A 507 -23.35 25.02 -28.76
C ALA A 507 -22.42 24.99 -29.97
N TYR A 508 -21.19 25.50 -29.81
CA TYR A 508 -20.13 25.36 -30.81
C TYR A 508 -19.79 23.90 -31.08
N TYR A 509 -19.58 23.11 -30.04
CA TYR A 509 -19.28 21.69 -30.17
C TYR A 509 -20.41 20.93 -30.89
N MET A 510 -21.67 21.12 -30.48
CA MET A 510 -22.83 20.50 -31.13
C MET A 510 -22.92 20.87 -32.61
N LYS A 511 -22.68 22.15 -32.94
CA LYS A 511 -22.67 22.64 -34.33
C LYS A 511 -21.54 22.02 -35.18
N GLN A 512 -20.34 21.86 -34.63
CA GLN A 512 -19.21 21.28 -35.37
C GLN A 512 -19.45 19.81 -35.73
N ASN A 513 -20.26 19.11 -34.95
CA ASN A 513 -20.58 17.69 -35.16
C ASN A 513 -21.92 17.47 -35.89
N ASP A 514 -22.58 18.54 -36.33
CA ASP A 514 -23.89 18.49 -36.99
C ASP A 514 -24.96 17.77 -36.15
N TRP A 515 -24.94 18.02 -34.83
CA TRP A 515 -25.94 17.51 -33.90
C TRP A 515 -26.90 18.60 -33.45
N ASP A 516 -28.19 18.28 -33.51
CA ASP A 516 -29.31 19.15 -33.20
C ASP A 516 -29.95 18.87 -31.83
N ASN A 517 -29.62 17.75 -31.21
CA ASN A 517 -30.18 17.32 -29.93
C ASN A 517 -29.21 16.39 -29.18
N VAL A 518 -29.21 16.50 -27.85
CA VAL A 518 -28.73 15.52 -26.88
C VAL A 518 -29.72 15.50 -25.72
N ASP A 519 -30.12 14.33 -25.23
CA ASP A 519 -31.09 14.26 -24.12
C ASP A 519 -30.40 14.28 -22.76
N THR A 520 -29.19 13.70 -22.67
CA THR A 520 -28.45 13.59 -21.42
C THR A 520 -26.95 13.77 -21.62
N VAL A 521 -26.32 14.56 -20.76
CA VAL A 521 -24.86 14.68 -20.67
C VAL A 521 -24.39 14.09 -19.36
N VAL A 522 -23.50 13.10 -19.42
CA VAL A 522 -22.86 12.49 -18.26
C VAL A 522 -21.47 13.12 -18.11
N ILE A 523 -21.15 13.65 -16.93
CA ILE A 523 -19.87 14.30 -16.64
C ILE A 523 -19.11 13.46 -15.60
N GLN A 524 -17.98 12.89 -16.04
CA GLN A 524 -17.04 12.13 -15.21
C GLN A 524 -15.70 12.90 -15.11
N LEU A 525 -15.61 13.83 -14.18
CA LEU A 525 -14.45 14.71 -13.95
C LEU A 525 -14.17 14.86 -12.44
N GLY A 526 -13.22 15.71 -12.04
CA GLY A 526 -12.91 16.01 -10.64
C GLY A 526 -11.69 15.24 -10.10
N ILE A 527 -11.38 14.06 -10.63
CA ILE A 527 -10.21 13.28 -10.18
C ILE A 527 -8.90 14.02 -10.47
N ASN A 528 -8.73 14.50 -11.69
CA ASN A 528 -7.51 15.20 -12.10
C ASN A 528 -7.47 16.62 -11.52
N ASP A 529 -8.63 17.26 -11.35
CA ASP A 529 -8.77 18.59 -10.74
C ASP A 529 -8.15 18.64 -9.34
N LEU A 530 -8.42 17.63 -8.50
CA LEU A 530 -7.85 17.54 -7.14
C LEU A 530 -6.32 17.43 -7.12
N ASN A 531 -5.72 16.99 -8.23
CA ASN A 531 -4.28 16.82 -8.39
C ASN A 531 -3.60 17.98 -9.16
N LEU A 532 -4.36 19.02 -9.56
CA LEU A 532 -3.79 20.17 -10.26
C LEU A 532 -2.94 21.02 -9.31
N VAL A 533 -1.68 21.22 -9.65
CA VAL A 533 -0.79 22.11 -8.89
C VAL A 533 -1.24 23.56 -9.09
N GLY A 534 -1.62 24.21 -7.99
CA GLY A 534 -1.95 25.65 -7.96
C GLY A 534 -3.39 26.00 -8.36
N HIS A 535 -4.24 25.03 -8.72
CA HIS A 535 -5.60 25.24 -9.21
C HIS A 535 -6.57 24.11 -8.78
N ASN A 536 -6.74 23.88 -7.47
CA ASN A 536 -7.45 22.70 -6.97
C ASN A 536 -8.33 22.95 -5.73
N SER A 537 -8.74 24.20 -5.46
CA SER A 537 -9.76 24.43 -4.43
C SER A 537 -11.13 23.92 -4.90
N HIS A 538 -11.96 23.37 -4.00
CA HIS A 538 -13.28 22.86 -4.39
C HIS A 538 -14.14 23.94 -5.07
N GLU A 539 -14.09 25.19 -4.57
CA GLU A 539 -14.80 26.33 -5.15
C GLU A 539 -14.37 26.61 -6.60
N GLU A 540 -13.07 26.59 -6.88
CA GLU A 540 -12.54 26.78 -8.23
C GLU A 540 -12.95 25.64 -9.17
N ILE A 541 -12.88 24.39 -8.70
CA ILE A 541 -13.32 23.21 -9.46
C ILE A 541 -14.81 23.31 -9.79
N PHE A 542 -15.65 23.67 -8.81
CA PHE A 542 -17.08 23.90 -9.03
C PHE A 542 -17.35 25.07 -9.97
N GLY A 543 -16.49 26.09 -10.00
CA GLY A 543 -16.52 27.14 -11.01
C GLY A 543 -16.46 26.58 -12.44
N TYR A 544 -15.54 25.65 -12.71
CA TYR A 544 -15.46 25.00 -14.02
C TYR A 544 -16.64 24.07 -14.32
N TYR A 545 -17.15 23.35 -13.31
CA TYR A 545 -18.39 22.57 -13.48
C TYR A 545 -19.56 23.48 -13.83
N ASN A 546 -19.68 24.65 -13.19
CA ASN A 546 -20.73 25.62 -13.48
C ASN A 546 -20.59 26.16 -14.90
N ASP A 547 -19.38 26.52 -15.35
CA ASP A 547 -19.14 26.95 -16.74
C ASP A 547 -19.63 25.90 -17.76
N ILE A 548 -19.36 24.62 -17.50
CA ILE A 548 -19.80 23.50 -18.35
C ILE A 548 -21.33 23.36 -18.31
N ILE A 549 -21.93 23.29 -17.12
CA ILE A 549 -23.37 23.12 -16.90
C ILE A 549 -24.16 24.26 -17.53
N GLU A 550 -23.77 25.51 -17.25
CA GLU A 550 -24.43 26.70 -17.78
C GLU A 550 -24.34 26.75 -19.32
N SER A 551 -23.19 26.36 -19.90
CA SER A 551 -23.03 26.29 -21.35
C SER A 551 -23.94 25.23 -21.99
N ILE A 552 -24.11 24.06 -21.34
CA ILE A 552 -25.05 23.01 -21.77
C ILE A 552 -26.50 23.49 -21.68
N HIS A 553 -26.93 24.01 -20.53
CA HIS A 553 -28.32 24.47 -20.35
C HIS A 553 -28.65 25.74 -21.14
N LYS A 554 -27.65 26.55 -21.49
CA LYS A 554 -27.81 27.65 -22.44
C LYS A 554 -28.11 27.17 -23.85
N TYR A 555 -27.58 26.01 -24.25
CA TYR A 555 -27.92 25.38 -25.52
C TYR A 555 -29.34 24.79 -25.47
N ASP A 556 -29.65 23.99 -24.45
CA ASP A 556 -31.01 23.56 -24.15
C ASP A 556 -31.18 23.24 -22.65
N LYS A 557 -32.09 23.97 -21.99
CA LYS A 557 -32.39 23.83 -20.56
C LYS A 557 -33.04 22.49 -20.19
N ASN A 558 -33.52 21.72 -21.16
CA ASN A 558 -34.16 20.43 -20.92
C ASN A 558 -33.15 19.27 -20.90
N ILE A 559 -31.88 19.54 -21.26
CA ILE A 559 -30.82 18.54 -21.19
C ILE A 559 -30.61 18.12 -19.74
N GLN A 560 -30.69 16.82 -19.51
CA GLN A 560 -30.45 16.23 -18.21
C GLN A 560 -28.94 16.07 -18.01
N ILE A 561 -28.41 16.47 -16.87
CA ILE A 561 -26.98 16.42 -16.56
C ILE A 561 -26.77 15.45 -15.41
N LEU A 562 -26.07 14.35 -15.68
CA LEU A 562 -25.63 13.40 -14.68
C LEU A 562 -24.19 13.73 -14.29
N LEU A 563 -24.00 14.22 -13.07
CA LEU A 563 -22.67 14.45 -12.50
C LEU A 563 -22.24 13.20 -11.74
N ASN A 564 -21.29 12.47 -12.30
CA ASN A 564 -20.73 11.32 -11.62
C ASN A 564 -19.83 11.78 -10.48
N GLU A 565 -20.19 11.42 -9.25
CA GLU A 565 -19.35 11.56 -8.07
C GLU A 565 -18.18 10.57 -8.20
N PRO A 566 -16.91 11.02 -8.17
CA PRO A 566 -15.78 10.17 -8.53
C PRO A 566 -15.67 8.85 -7.75
N PRO A 567 -15.36 7.69 -8.40
CA PRO A 567 -15.10 6.45 -7.69
C PRO A 567 -13.90 6.59 -6.73
N LEU A 568 -13.87 5.89 -5.60
CA LEU A 568 -12.74 5.96 -4.66
C LEU A 568 -11.60 5.03 -5.03
N LEU A 569 -10.37 5.41 -4.68
CA LEU A 569 -9.15 4.67 -4.98
C LEU A 569 -9.13 3.27 -4.35
N PHE A 570 -8.22 2.43 -4.85
CA PHE A 570 -7.85 1.19 -4.17
C PHE A 570 -7.45 1.46 -2.72
N GLU A 571 -7.93 0.64 -1.79
CA GLU A 571 -7.72 0.79 -0.36
C GLU A 571 -6.34 0.30 0.08
N GLN A 572 -5.48 1.23 0.50
CA GLN A 572 -4.21 0.97 1.16
C GLN A 572 -3.76 2.19 1.97
N GLU A 573 -2.80 2.01 2.89
CA GLU A 573 -2.32 3.09 3.75
C GLU A 573 -1.85 4.33 2.96
N THR A 574 -1.24 4.13 1.79
CA THR A 574 -0.72 5.23 0.95
C THR A 574 -1.79 5.98 0.17
N THR A 575 -3.00 5.43 0.00
CA THR A 575 -4.10 6.07 -0.74
C THR A 575 -5.14 6.73 0.17
N GLN A 576 -5.04 6.55 1.49
CA GLN A 576 -6.02 7.05 2.45
C GLN A 576 -6.20 8.58 2.37
N TYR A 577 -5.11 9.35 2.27
CA TYR A 577 -5.20 10.81 2.13
C TYR A 577 -5.98 11.20 0.87
N ALA A 578 -5.65 10.60 -0.28
CA ALA A 578 -6.34 10.87 -1.55
C ALA A 578 -7.81 10.41 -1.51
N LYS A 579 -8.12 9.32 -0.79
CA LYS A 579 -9.49 8.87 -0.52
C LYS A 579 -10.26 9.95 0.24
N ASP A 580 -9.72 10.44 1.36
CA ASP A 580 -10.38 11.47 2.18
C ASP A 580 -10.54 12.79 1.43
N THR A 581 -9.53 13.21 0.65
CA THR A 581 -9.65 14.39 -0.24
C THR A 581 -10.76 14.21 -1.26
N ARG A 582 -10.84 13.03 -1.91
CA ARG A 582 -11.90 12.74 -2.89
C ARG A 582 -13.28 12.69 -2.24
N LEU A 583 -13.40 12.12 -1.05
CA LEU A 583 -14.66 12.02 -0.32
C LEU A 583 -15.11 13.36 0.26
N ALA A 584 -14.18 14.22 0.70
CA ALA A 584 -14.46 15.60 1.08
C ALA A 584 -14.96 16.41 -0.13
N PHE A 585 -14.35 16.23 -1.30
CA PHE A 585 -14.82 16.82 -2.55
C PHE A 585 -16.23 16.36 -2.91
N ILE A 586 -16.52 15.05 -2.80
CA ILE A 586 -17.86 14.48 -3.00
C ILE A 586 -18.87 15.10 -2.04
N LYS A 587 -18.54 15.22 -0.76
CA LYS A 587 -19.41 15.86 0.22
C LYS A 587 -19.73 17.32 -0.14
N ASP A 588 -18.73 18.08 -0.56
CA ASP A 588 -18.95 19.46 -1.00
C ASP A 588 -19.71 19.53 -2.33
N MET A 589 -19.54 18.55 -3.22
CA MET A 589 -20.30 18.40 -4.44
C MET A 589 -21.78 18.11 -4.16
N GLN A 590 -22.08 17.25 -3.17
CA GLN A 590 -23.44 17.01 -2.67
C GLN A 590 -24.07 18.27 -2.10
N LYS A 591 -23.30 19.06 -1.36
CA LYS A 591 -23.76 20.34 -0.84
C LYS A 591 -24.03 21.37 -1.94
N GLN A 592 -23.20 21.38 -2.99
CA GLN A 592 -23.29 22.35 -4.08
C GLN A 592 -24.39 22.02 -5.11
N TYR A 593 -24.58 20.74 -5.41
CA TYR A 593 -25.43 20.28 -6.51
C TYR A 593 -26.59 19.36 -6.11
N GLY A 594 -26.65 18.90 -4.86
CA GLY A 594 -27.79 18.11 -4.36
C GLY A 594 -29.08 18.92 -4.37
N ASN A 595 -30.23 18.26 -4.43
CA ASN A 595 -31.57 18.87 -4.52
C ASN A 595 -31.81 19.74 -5.78
N ARG A 596 -31.02 19.56 -6.84
CA ARG A 596 -31.13 20.30 -8.12
C ARG A 596 -31.72 19.45 -9.25
N GLU A 597 -32.39 18.36 -8.93
CA GLU A 597 -33.04 17.47 -9.91
C GLU A 597 -34.14 18.21 -10.69
N ALA A 598 -34.80 19.20 -10.08
CA ALA A 598 -35.78 20.06 -10.76
C ALA A 598 -35.15 20.96 -11.85
N GLU A 599 -33.84 21.20 -11.77
CA GLU A 599 -33.05 21.88 -12.81
C GLU A 599 -32.48 20.89 -13.83
N GLY A 600 -32.80 19.59 -13.72
CA GLY A 600 -32.24 18.54 -14.56
C GLY A 600 -30.81 18.14 -14.18
N ILE A 601 -30.34 18.44 -12.97
CA ILE A 601 -28.99 18.09 -12.50
C ILE A 601 -29.11 16.98 -11.45
N PHE A 602 -28.40 15.87 -11.67
CA PHE A 602 -28.45 14.69 -10.80
C PHE A 602 -27.03 14.28 -10.39
N LEU A 603 -26.86 13.90 -9.13
CA LEU A 603 -25.63 13.32 -8.61
C LEU A 603 -25.68 11.80 -8.70
N VAL A 604 -24.62 11.20 -9.26
CA VAL A 604 -24.50 9.75 -9.44
C VAL A 604 -23.38 9.22 -8.53
N PRO A 605 -23.68 8.46 -7.46
CA PRO A 605 -22.74 8.09 -6.40
C PRO A 605 -21.82 6.92 -6.77
N LEU A 606 -20.97 7.10 -7.78
CA LEU A 606 -20.08 6.01 -8.22
C LEU A 606 -19.07 5.61 -7.14
N TYR A 607 -18.73 6.52 -6.21
CA TYR A 607 -17.88 6.25 -5.05
C TYR A 607 -18.35 5.06 -4.21
N LEU A 608 -19.64 4.71 -4.23
CA LEU A 608 -20.17 3.55 -3.52
C LEU A 608 -20.08 2.23 -4.30
N THR A 609 -19.74 2.26 -5.59
CA THR A 609 -20.05 1.13 -6.50
C THR A 609 -18.85 0.29 -6.88
N VAL A 610 -17.64 0.83 -6.71
CA VAL A 610 -16.39 0.12 -6.99
C VAL A 610 -15.85 -0.45 -5.69
N ASP A 611 -15.59 -1.77 -5.69
CA ASP A 611 -14.93 -2.46 -4.58
C ASP A 611 -13.53 -1.86 -4.38
N SER A 612 -13.31 -1.19 -3.26
CA SER A 612 -12.03 -0.55 -2.93
C SER A 612 -10.87 -1.56 -2.83
N ALA A 613 -11.16 -2.84 -2.62
CA ALA A 613 -10.15 -3.89 -2.67
C ALA A 613 -10.15 -4.55 -4.06
N MET A 614 -11.23 -5.23 -4.45
CA MET A 614 -11.21 -6.13 -5.59
C MET A 614 -11.57 -5.48 -6.95
N GLY A 615 -11.96 -4.20 -6.94
CA GLY A 615 -12.45 -3.47 -8.12
C GLY A 615 -11.36 -2.90 -9.02
N TYR A 616 -10.09 -3.06 -8.64
CA TYR A 616 -8.94 -2.43 -9.29
C TYR A 616 -8.06 -3.41 -10.07
N GLN A 617 -7.17 -2.86 -10.89
CA GLN A 617 -6.28 -3.67 -11.72
C GLN A 617 -5.21 -4.32 -10.85
N TRP A 618 -5.18 -5.64 -10.92
CA TRP A 618 -4.17 -6.44 -10.25
C TRP A 618 -3.18 -6.96 -11.28
N ALA A 619 -1.91 -6.95 -10.93
CA ALA A 619 -0.93 -7.80 -11.58
C ALA A 619 -0.25 -8.66 -10.53
N GLU A 620 0.19 -9.82 -11.00
CA GLU A 620 1.20 -10.59 -10.33
C GLU A 620 2.49 -9.77 -10.33
N GLN A 621 2.88 -9.27 -9.16
CA GLN A 621 4.20 -8.69 -8.96
C GLN A 621 4.96 -9.56 -7.97
N ASP A 622 6.23 -9.71 -8.28
CA ASP A 622 7.23 -10.29 -7.41
C ASP A 622 7.25 -9.51 -6.09
N ILE A 623 7.05 -10.21 -4.95
CA ILE A 623 6.91 -9.60 -3.61
C ILE A 623 8.12 -8.73 -3.23
N ASN A 624 9.25 -8.94 -3.90
CA ASN A 624 10.40 -8.05 -4.00
C ASN A 624 11.24 -8.48 -5.22
N GLU A 625 12.36 -7.81 -5.50
CA GLU A 625 13.32 -8.15 -6.59
C GLU A 625 13.92 -9.58 -6.50
N LEU A 626 13.40 -10.41 -5.60
CA LEU A 626 13.93 -11.68 -5.18
C LEU A 626 12.91 -12.80 -4.96
N SER A 627 11.63 -12.47 -4.95
CA SER A 627 10.55 -13.40 -4.66
C SER A 627 9.84 -13.74 -5.95
N GLN A 628 9.80 -15.03 -6.31
CA GLN A 628 8.95 -15.52 -7.41
C GLN A 628 7.65 -16.18 -6.93
N ASN A 629 7.24 -15.96 -5.68
CA ASN A 629 5.82 -16.00 -5.34
C ASN A 629 5.19 -14.68 -5.79
N HIS A 630 4.21 -14.77 -6.67
CA HIS A 630 3.43 -13.63 -7.09
C HIS A 630 2.42 -13.28 -6.00
N LYS A 631 2.51 -12.05 -5.49
CA LYS A 631 1.36 -11.44 -4.84
C LYS A 631 0.61 -10.68 -5.92
N LEU A 632 -0.70 -10.83 -5.95
CA LEU A 632 -1.53 -9.85 -6.65
C LEU A 632 -1.27 -8.52 -5.95
N ILE A 633 -0.56 -7.62 -6.62
CA ILE A 633 -0.52 -6.21 -6.24
C ILE A 633 -1.49 -5.46 -7.11
N VAL A 634 -2.00 -4.36 -6.59
CA VAL A 634 -2.66 -3.38 -7.42
C VAL A 634 -1.61 -2.71 -8.31
N THR A 635 -1.79 -2.73 -9.63
CA THR A 635 -0.92 -1.97 -10.56
C THR A 635 -1.40 -0.57 -10.81
N ASP A 636 -2.69 -0.34 -10.57
CA ASP A 636 -3.34 0.93 -10.78
C ASP A 636 -4.38 1.16 -9.70
N THR A 637 -4.10 2.11 -8.82
CA THR A 637 -4.98 2.45 -7.69
C THR A 637 -6.12 3.39 -8.07
N THR A 638 -6.14 3.86 -9.33
CA THR A 638 -7.09 4.86 -9.83
C THR A 638 -8.00 4.30 -10.92
N HIS A 639 -7.49 3.49 -11.84
CA HIS A 639 -8.27 2.91 -12.93
C HIS A 639 -8.82 1.53 -12.53
N PRO A 640 -10.15 1.34 -12.52
CA PRO A 640 -10.75 0.05 -12.19
C PRO A 640 -10.36 -1.09 -13.15
N ASN A 641 -10.61 -2.32 -12.72
CA ASN A 641 -10.64 -3.47 -13.61
C ASN A 641 -11.99 -3.58 -14.34
N ASN A 642 -12.18 -4.64 -15.13
CA ASN A 642 -13.41 -4.84 -15.89
C ASN A 642 -14.68 -4.87 -15.01
N LYS A 643 -14.62 -5.48 -13.82
CA LYS A 643 -15.76 -5.50 -12.89
C LYS A 643 -16.05 -4.11 -12.33
N GLY A 644 -15.02 -3.36 -11.94
CA GLY A 644 -15.21 -1.99 -11.46
C GLY A 644 -15.81 -1.07 -12.54
N TYR A 645 -15.38 -1.20 -13.79
CA TYR A 645 -16.00 -0.48 -14.91
C TYR A 645 -17.45 -0.91 -15.20
N GLN A 646 -17.77 -2.20 -15.03
CA GLN A 646 -19.16 -2.67 -15.09
C GLN A 646 -20.02 -2.07 -13.96
N SER A 647 -19.50 -1.97 -12.74
CA SER A 647 -20.21 -1.32 -11.63
C SER A 647 -20.50 0.15 -11.92
N ILE A 648 -19.53 0.88 -12.48
CA ILE A 648 -19.71 2.27 -12.91
C ILE A 648 -20.81 2.36 -13.99
N ALA A 649 -20.75 1.51 -15.02
CA ALA A 649 -21.76 1.45 -16.07
C ALA A 649 -23.16 1.15 -15.53
N ASN A 650 -23.27 0.18 -14.62
CA ASN A 650 -24.52 -0.23 -14.00
C ASN A 650 -25.19 0.93 -13.22
N MET A 651 -24.41 1.67 -12.44
CA MET A 651 -24.95 2.80 -11.68
C MET A 651 -25.40 3.94 -12.60
N THR A 652 -24.59 4.32 -13.59
CA THR A 652 -25.01 5.34 -14.57
C THR A 652 -26.24 4.90 -15.35
N TYR A 653 -26.32 3.64 -15.76
CA TYR A 653 -27.49 3.06 -16.41
C TYR A 653 -28.76 3.24 -15.58
N ALA A 654 -28.70 2.94 -14.28
CA ALA A 654 -29.84 3.10 -13.36
C ALA A 654 -30.32 4.56 -13.30
N TYR A 655 -29.38 5.53 -13.27
CA TYR A 655 -29.72 6.95 -13.28
C TYR A 655 -30.28 7.43 -14.62
N ILE A 656 -29.78 6.93 -15.76
CA ILE A 656 -30.38 7.25 -17.06
C ILE A 656 -31.82 6.72 -17.12
N LYS A 657 -32.07 5.48 -16.66
CA LYS A 657 -33.43 4.92 -16.58
C LYS A 657 -34.33 5.73 -15.65
N TYR A 658 -33.80 6.17 -14.51
CA TYR A 658 -34.52 7.05 -13.58
C TYR A 658 -34.91 8.36 -14.25
N VAL A 659 -33.96 9.08 -14.85
CA VAL A 659 -34.21 10.35 -15.53
C VAL A 659 -35.28 10.18 -16.63
N VAL A 660 -35.17 9.15 -17.46
CA VAL A 660 -36.16 8.88 -18.52
C VAL A 660 -37.54 8.52 -17.96
N SER A 661 -37.62 7.97 -16.74
CA SER A 661 -38.90 7.72 -16.07
C SER A 661 -39.60 9.00 -15.59
N LEU A 662 -38.86 10.10 -15.46
CA LEU A 662 -39.41 11.41 -15.12
C LEU A 662 -40.00 12.15 -16.33
N ASP A 663 -39.57 11.78 -17.54
CA ASP A 663 -40.12 12.31 -18.80
C ASP A 663 -41.58 11.84 -18.98
N LYS A 664 -42.52 12.70 -18.56
CA LYS A 664 -43.97 12.49 -18.74
C LYS A 664 -44.40 12.55 -20.19
#